data_AF-A0A8J4WAY3-F1
#
_entry.id   AF-A0A8J4WAY3-F1
#
_cell.length_a   1.000
_cell.length_b   1.000
_cell.length_c   1.000
_cell.angle_alpha   90.00
_cell.angle_beta   90.00
_cell.angle_gamma   90.00
#
_symmetry.space_group_name_H-M   'P 1'
#
loop_
_entity.id
_entity.type
_entity.pdbx_description
1 polymer ?
#
loop_
_entity_poly.entity_id
_entity_poly.type
_entity_poly.pdbx_seq_one_letter_code
_entity_poly.pdbx_strand_id
1 'polypeptide(L)'
;MNVKVSSISKSINKTLSVVVTENRGSYSGNTATWEFKFKIILMKKKEVNQIMRIVDNIKVWGEPLENAVSQAVTCSQYGDVLGVALMADHHKGYSQPIGGVVAYRNMISPSGVGYDIACGNKAVRTNLMWDDIRDQIAVIMDDINSTISFGVGRNNPTPVEHELFDDASWKLFDSIEPGLQHKLKTLARNQLGTVGSGNHFVDIFVEEATGKVWIANHFGSRGFGHKVASGFLNLAAGRKFSGKAPGESMDQPPTLFDLKSEMGDMYWDGMTLAGRYAYAGRDYVLEQVLGILGASAEYSVHNHHNFAWKEQHMGEEVVVVRKGATPLAPGQLGFVGGSMGDISVIVEGIHSEENTESFRSTVHGAGRTMSRTQAAGKMNYKLRTRMGGEISEEQMQAAIRAYGVELRGAGTDESPFVYKKLQDVLNAHAHTLKINHILRPVGVAMAGGNEFDPSQFDLDQLFEMIQSIYPEDTIERKEDKTHIQVTHKKLFGKKTKGFNIMTSQTHPEEFTTMIQGMLGFLSQIEGKNASLQEKVLIKCATLNMVVGIETEEDISEEFFNELLHLADALDAVIFWGGGSLLNPQGQLLLDVNGESEVEDYKVTAHTSFLDDVRPPSQSATLRKERSEQLLTEQGIPFNVHLPARAGDEHTTIRNVQEVAERAVSLCIAALKGECLGAGESAEDTAALVQEVIDKYDAASFFSPVERRFVEQHGAEHQEIISFSWGYEAYHVMLWALGYVKELGAPVNLCNVGQDVGYLQQCDDVEAFVAGARFRSKSEILDAADLIYRYNWVCVNSRVKEQIPPANLNGGVAYERHRALNWLICYLDQDWDEVRTDT
;
A
#
# COMPACT_ATOMS: atom_id res chain seq x y z
N MET A 1 32.57 -20.63 -38.18
CA MET A 1 33.79 -21.47 -38.35
C MET A 1 33.95 -22.28 -37.07
N ASN A 2 33.67 -23.59 -37.10
CA ASN A 2 33.75 -24.44 -35.92
C ASN A 2 35.20 -24.90 -35.71
N VAL A 3 35.88 -24.39 -34.68
CA VAL A 3 37.21 -24.89 -34.29
C VAL A 3 37.02 -26.11 -33.41
N LYS A 4 37.34 -27.29 -33.94
CA LYS A 4 37.27 -28.58 -33.23
C LYS A 4 38.59 -28.80 -32.50
N VAL A 5 38.62 -28.65 -31.18
CA VAL A 5 39.82 -28.98 -30.38
C VAL A 5 39.86 -30.50 -30.16
N SER A 6 40.71 -31.18 -30.92
CA SER A 6 40.90 -32.62 -30.83
C SER A 6 41.83 -32.97 -29.66
N SER A 7 41.24 -33.43 -28.56
CA SER A 7 41.87 -34.06 -27.39
C SER A 7 42.55 -33.14 -26.35
N ILE A 8 42.04 -33.18 -25.12
CA ILE A 8 42.76 -32.80 -23.90
C ILE A 8 42.71 -34.03 -22.97
N SER A 9 43.87 -34.49 -22.49
CA SER A 9 44.01 -35.65 -21.63
C SER A 9 43.27 -35.48 -20.30
N LYS A 10 42.62 -36.56 -19.83
CA LYS A 10 41.75 -36.67 -18.64
C LYS A 10 42.37 -36.36 -17.26
N SER A 11 43.45 -35.57 -17.15
CA SER A 11 44.18 -35.39 -15.89
C SER A 11 44.57 -33.95 -15.53
N ILE A 12 43.84 -32.93 -15.98
CA ILE A 12 44.17 -31.53 -15.65
C ILE A 12 43.04 -30.88 -14.84
N ASN A 13 43.32 -30.60 -13.56
CA ASN A 13 42.44 -29.91 -12.60
C ASN A 13 42.48 -28.37 -12.83
N LYS A 14 42.17 -27.91 -14.04
CA LYS A 14 42.18 -26.48 -14.44
C LYS A 14 41.04 -26.17 -15.41
N THR A 15 40.44 -24.98 -15.28
CA THR A 15 39.50 -24.44 -16.27
C THR A 15 40.28 -23.73 -17.37
N LEU A 16 39.87 -23.92 -18.63
CA LEU A 16 40.56 -23.36 -19.79
C LEU A 16 39.70 -22.23 -20.39
N SER A 17 40.16 -20.99 -20.26
CA SER A 17 39.52 -19.84 -20.92
C SER A 17 40.37 -19.40 -22.11
N VAL A 18 39.74 -19.28 -23.28
CA VAL A 18 40.37 -18.83 -24.52
C VAL A 18 39.88 -17.41 -24.81
N VAL A 19 40.80 -16.44 -24.79
CA VAL A 19 40.48 -15.03 -25.07
C VAL A 19 41.12 -14.63 -26.39
N VAL A 20 40.35 -14.05 -27.30
CA VAL A 20 40.88 -13.45 -28.54
C VAL A 20 41.52 -12.12 -28.18
N THR A 21 42.81 -11.98 -28.44
CA THR A 21 43.58 -10.79 -28.02
C THR A 21 43.90 -9.84 -29.15
N GLU A 22 43.92 -10.32 -30.40
CA GLU A 22 44.08 -9.48 -31.60
C GLU A 22 43.26 -10.08 -32.74
N ASN A 23 42.66 -9.21 -33.55
CA ASN A 23 41.97 -9.55 -34.78
C ASN A 23 42.50 -8.67 -35.92
N ARG A 24 43.03 -9.26 -36.99
CA ARG A 24 43.41 -8.55 -38.22
C ARG A 24 42.76 -9.23 -39.42
N GLY A 25 42.00 -8.45 -40.18
CA GLY A 25 41.41 -8.87 -41.45
C GLY A 25 42.11 -8.16 -42.62
N SER A 26 42.34 -8.90 -43.70
CA SER A 26 42.73 -8.30 -44.98
C SER A 26 41.89 -8.88 -46.11
N TYR A 27 41.64 -8.04 -47.12
CA TYR A 27 40.89 -8.40 -48.32
C TYR A 27 41.83 -8.40 -49.51
N SER A 28 41.85 -9.49 -50.27
CA SER A 28 42.49 -9.56 -51.58
C SER A 28 41.52 -10.17 -52.59
N GLY A 29 40.97 -9.34 -53.47
CA GLY A 29 39.90 -9.75 -54.39
C GLY A 29 38.63 -10.18 -53.65
N ASN A 30 37.98 -11.24 -54.12
CA ASN A 30 36.73 -11.77 -53.54
C ASN A 30 36.95 -12.70 -52.32
N THR A 31 38.13 -12.68 -51.71
CA THR A 31 38.47 -13.57 -50.59
C THR A 31 38.89 -12.73 -49.38
N ALA A 32 38.20 -12.95 -48.26
CA ALA A 32 38.53 -12.35 -46.96
C ALA A 32 39.33 -13.35 -46.13
N THR A 33 40.48 -12.93 -45.61
CA THR A 33 41.30 -13.76 -44.70
C THR A 33 41.39 -13.09 -43.33
N TRP A 34 41.14 -13.87 -42.28
CA TRP A 34 41.12 -13.40 -40.90
C TRP A 34 42.16 -14.15 -40.07
N GLU A 35 42.99 -13.39 -39.36
CA GLU A 35 44.01 -13.93 -38.46
C GLU A 35 43.62 -13.64 -37.00
N PHE A 36 43.41 -14.68 -36.21
CA PHE A 36 43.03 -14.59 -34.80
C PHE A 36 44.20 -15.04 -33.92
N LYS A 37 44.63 -14.18 -32.99
CA LYS A 37 45.51 -14.59 -31.88
C LYS A 37 44.69 -14.88 -30.64
N PHE A 38 44.90 -16.05 -30.05
CA PHE A 38 44.28 -16.47 -28.81
C PHE A 38 45.31 -16.50 -27.68
N LYS A 39 44.92 -16.02 -26.50
CA LYS A 39 45.64 -16.25 -25.25
C LYS A 39 44.89 -17.29 -24.45
N ILE A 40 45.56 -18.41 -24.16
CA ILE A 40 45.02 -19.47 -23.32
C ILE A 40 45.45 -19.18 -21.88
N ILE A 41 44.47 -18.97 -21.00
CA ILE A 41 44.71 -18.74 -19.58
C ILE A 41 44.35 -20.02 -18.83
N LEU A 42 45.36 -20.65 -18.23
CA LEU A 42 45.22 -21.85 -17.41
C LEU A 42 45.08 -21.46 -15.94
N MET A 43 43.83 -21.35 -15.46
CA MET A 43 43.56 -21.06 -14.06
C MET A 43 43.61 -22.34 -13.22
N LYS A 44 44.34 -22.34 -12.10
CA LYS A 44 44.28 -23.46 -11.13
C LYS A 44 42.86 -23.51 -10.57
N LYS A 45 42.21 -24.68 -10.63
CA LYS A 45 41.02 -24.93 -9.82
C LYS A 45 41.47 -24.76 -8.37
N LYS A 46 40.93 -23.78 -7.63
CA LYS A 46 41.14 -23.68 -6.18
C LYS A 46 40.78 -25.06 -5.62
N GLU A 47 41.70 -25.75 -4.96
CA GLU A 47 41.35 -26.92 -4.15
C GLU A 47 40.43 -26.39 -3.05
N VAL A 48 39.12 -26.53 -3.23
CA VAL A 48 38.12 -26.18 -2.22
C VAL A 48 38.09 -27.32 -1.20
N ASN A 49 39.17 -27.45 -0.45
CA ASN A 49 39.21 -28.30 0.73
C ASN A 49 38.65 -27.45 1.88
N GLN A 50 37.42 -27.82 2.30
CA GLN A 50 36.50 -27.16 3.25
C GLN A 50 35.61 -26.06 2.65
N ILE A 51 34.38 -26.47 2.33
CA ILE A 51 33.26 -25.68 1.80
C ILE A 51 32.55 -24.90 2.92
N MET A 52 32.48 -25.51 4.11
CA MET A 52 32.04 -24.90 5.38
C MET A 52 33.25 -24.69 6.30
N ARG A 53 33.31 -23.54 6.96
CA ARG A 53 34.34 -23.16 7.95
C ARG A 53 33.67 -22.78 9.26
N ILE A 54 34.37 -22.96 10.37
CA ILE A 54 33.94 -22.44 11.67
C ILE A 54 34.78 -21.20 11.99
N VAL A 55 34.12 -20.06 12.16
CA VAL A 55 34.75 -18.76 12.51
C VAL A 55 34.02 -18.24 13.75
N ASP A 56 34.73 -18.01 14.84
CA ASP A 56 34.15 -17.57 16.13
C ASP A 56 32.95 -18.42 16.58
N ASN A 57 33.06 -19.74 16.41
CA ASN A 57 32.01 -20.75 16.65
C ASN A 57 30.77 -20.66 15.73
N ILE A 58 30.80 -19.83 14.69
CA ILE A 58 29.76 -19.74 13.67
C ILE A 58 30.13 -20.61 12.47
N LYS A 59 29.17 -21.41 11.98
CA LYS A 59 29.34 -22.20 10.76
C LYS A 59 29.09 -21.30 9.56
N VAL A 60 30.08 -21.16 8.68
CA VAL A 60 30.07 -20.22 7.55
C VAL A 60 30.35 -20.97 6.26
N TRP A 61 29.42 -20.86 5.31
CA TRP A 61 29.64 -21.24 3.92
C TRP A 61 30.13 -20.02 3.13
N GLY A 62 31.05 -20.25 2.19
CA GLY A 62 31.67 -19.18 1.41
C GLY A 62 32.79 -18.42 2.15
N GLU A 63 33.22 -17.28 1.60
CA GLU A 63 34.25 -16.46 2.23
C GLU A 63 33.65 -15.58 3.34
N PRO A 64 34.14 -15.65 4.59
CA PRO A 64 33.55 -14.95 5.73
C PRO A 64 33.75 -13.43 5.64
N LEU A 65 32.66 -12.68 5.81
CA LEU A 65 32.69 -11.22 5.95
C LEU A 65 32.67 -10.85 7.43
N GLU A 66 33.70 -10.13 7.90
CA GLU A 66 33.89 -9.79 9.32
C GLU A 66 32.66 -9.13 9.96
N ASN A 67 32.02 -8.20 9.27
CA ASN A 67 30.82 -7.51 9.75
C ASN A 67 29.60 -8.44 9.89
N ALA A 68 29.42 -9.40 8.98
CA ALA A 68 28.32 -10.36 9.04
C ALA A 68 28.59 -11.45 10.09
N VAL A 69 29.84 -11.91 10.22
CA VAL A 69 30.26 -12.84 11.28
C VAL A 69 30.05 -12.20 12.64
N SER A 70 30.43 -10.93 12.83
CA SER A 70 30.19 -10.21 14.08
C SER A 70 28.71 -10.11 14.46
N GLN A 71 27.82 -9.87 13.48
CA GLN A 71 26.37 -9.91 13.72
C GLN A 71 25.88 -11.32 14.08
N ALA A 72 26.40 -12.37 13.43
CA ALA A 72 26.08 -13.76 13.75
C ALA A 72 26.54 -14.17 15.16
N VAL A 73 27.75 -13.76 15.56
CA VAL A 73 28.27 -13.93 16.91
C VAL A 73 27.37 -13.22 17.92
N THR A 74 26.96 -11.98 17.62
CA THR A 74 25.99 -11.26 18.46
C THR A 74 24.70 -12.06 18.57
N CYS A 75 24.11 -12.53 17.46
CA CYS A 75 22.89 -13.34 17.50
C CYS A 75 23.05 -14.61 18.36
N SER A 76 24.23 -15.24 18.36
CA SER A 76 24.50 -16.45 19.14
C SER A 76 24.54 -16.23 20.66
N GLN A 77 24.66 -14.98 21.11
CA GLN A 77 24.80 -14.60 22.52
C GLN A 77 23.49 -14.11 23.17
N TYR A 78 22.42 -13.92 22.39
CA TYR A 78 21.16 -13.35 22.86
C TYR A 78 20.02 -14.36 22.73
N GLY A 79 19.36 -14.66 23.85
CA GLY A 79 18.29 -15.66 23.92
C GLY A 79 18.81 -17.08 24.13
N ASP A 80 17.90 -18.04 24.09
CA ASP A 80 18.23 -19.46 24.14
C ASP A 80 18.47 -19.99 22.71
N VAL A 81 19.74 -19.98 22.29
CA VAL A 81 20.17 -20.33 20.93
C VAL A 81 20.69 -21.76 20.88
N LEU A 82 20.14 -22.58 19.98
CA LEU A 82 20.67 -23.90 19.64
C LEU A 82 21.91 -23.77 18.73
N GLY A 83 21.87 -22.83 17.77
CA GLY A 83 23.04 -22.49 16.96
C GLY A 83 22.75 -21.48 15.86
N VAL A 84 23.83 -21.06 15.20
CA VAL A 84 23.82 -20.04 14.14
C VAL A 84 24.62 -20.53 12.93
N ALA A 85 24.12 -20.25 11.74
CA ALA A 85 24.79 -20.54 10.47
C ALA A 85 24.71 -19.35 9.50
N LEU A 86 25.75 -19.18 8.68
CA LEU A 86 25.82 -18.19 7.61
C LEU A 86 25.94 -18.89 6.25
N MET A 87 24.98 -18.63 5.37
CA MET A 87 24.98 -19.13 3.99
C MET A 87 26.00 -18.34 3.13
N ALA A 88 26.36 -18.84 1.95
CA ALA A 88 27.43 -18.25 1.13
C ALA A 88 27.13 -16.85 0.56
N ASP A 89 25.87 -16.45 0.52
CA ASP A 89 25.39 -15.12 0.13
C ASP A 89 25.40 -14.10 1.28
N HIS A 90 25.89 -14.48 2.46
CA HIS A 90 25.82 -13.64 3.65
C HIS A 90 26.45 -12.25 3.48
N HIS A 91 25.83 -11.26 4.13
CA HIS A 91 26.30 -9.88 4.23
C HIS A 91 25.58 -9.13 5.37
N LYS A 92 26.07 -7.94 5.71
CA LYS A 92 25.57 -7.13 6.83
C LYS A 92 24.08 -6.80 6.66
N GLY A 93 23.29 -7.04 7.71
CA GLY A 93 21.85 -6.76 7.77
C GLY A 93 21.47 -5.86 8.95
N TYR A 94 20.17 -5.77 9.25
CA TYR A 94 19.68 -5.17 10.50
C TYR A 94 19.54 -6.25 11.59
N SER A 95 20.25 -6.11 12.70
CA SER A 95 20.37 -7.08 13.80
C SER A 95 20.97 -8.43 13.39
N GLN A 96 20.26 -9.20 12.58
CA GLN A 96 20.71 -10.46 12.00
C GLN A 96 21.27 -10.20 10.59
N PRO A 97 22.40 -10.83 10.21
CA PRO A 97 22.93 -10.72 8.86
C PRO A 97 21.97 -11.34 7.85
N ILE A 98 21.95 -10.78 6.64
CA ILE A 98 21.30 -11.42 5.49
C ILE A 98 22.16 -12.64 5.12
N GLY A 99 21.53 -13.74 4.71
CA GLY A 99 22.15 -15.08 4.63
C GLY A 99 22.28 -15.76 6.00
N GLY A 100 21.69 -15.20 7.05
CA GLY A 100 21.79 -15.70 8.43
C GLY A 100 20.65 -16.63 8.82
N VAL A 101 21.00 -17.71 9.51
CA VAL A 101 20.09 -18.69 10.08
C VAL A 101 20.35 -18.81 11.58
N VAL A 102 19.33 -18.58 12.41
CA VAL A 102 19.42 -18.72 13.87
C VAL A 102 18.34 -19.66 14.36
N ALA A 103 18.74 -20.71 15.06
CA ALA A 103 17.83 -21.66 15.69
C ALA A 103 17.67 -21.32 17.17
N TYR A 104 16.47 -20.90 17.58
CA TYR A 104 16.12 -20.56 18.96
C TYR A 104 15.28 -21.66 19.61
N ARG A 105 15.46 -21.89 20.91
CA ARG A 105 14.51 -22.66 21.71
C ARG A 105 13.39 -21.74 22.16
N ASN A 106 12.16 -22.04 21.74
CA ASN A 106 10.94 -21.38 22.22
C ASN A 106 10.93 -19.82 22.09
N MET A 107 11.77 -19.24 21.22
CA MET A 107 11.84 -17.81 21.00
C MET A 107 11.77 -17.48 19.51
N ILE A 108 11.32 -16.26 19.19
CA ILE A 108 11.28 -15.74 17.83
C ILE A 108 11.82 -14.31 17.79
N SER A 109 12.48 -13.94 16.68
CA SER A 109 13.03 -12.60 16.49
C SER A 109 12.38 -11.84 15.33
N PRO A 110 11.59 -10.77 15.58
CA PRO A 110 11.06 -9.93 14.51
C PRO A 110 12.14 -9.23 13.69
N SER A 111 13.19 -8.71 14.34
CA SER A 111 14.32 -8.09 13.63
C SER A 111 15.19 -9.13 12.90
N GLY A 112 15.21 -10.37 13.39
CA GLY A 112 15.78 -11.54 12.73
C GLY A 112 15.03 -11.94 11.46
N VAL A 113 13.69 -12.03 11.49
CA VAL A 113 12.87 -12.28 10.29
C VAL A 113 13.02 -11.13 9.27
N GLY A 114 13.03 -9.89 9.76
CA GLY A 114 13.18 -8.69 8.96
C GLY A 114 11.86 -8.01 8.58
N TYR A 115 11.98 -6.82 8.00
CA TYR A 115 10.83 -5.95 7.68
C TYR A 115 9.96 -6.49 6.54
N ASP A 116 10.57 -7.03 5.48
CA ASP A 116 9.82 -7.69 4.41
C ASP A 116 9.60 -9.16 4.76
N ILE A 117 8.65 -9.39 5.68
CA ILE A 117 8.26 -10.73 6.13
C ILE A 117 7.86 -11.55 4.90
N ALA A 118 8.34 -12.78 4.84
CA ALA A 118 8.04 -13.73 3.78
C ALA A 118 8.40 -13.26 2.36
N CYS A 119 9.33 -12.30 2.24
CA CYS A 119 10.08 -12.11 1.00
C CYS A 119 10.62 -13.47 0.54
N GLY A 120 10.44 -13.74 -0.74
CA GLY A 120 10.57 -15.08 -1.27
C GLY A 120 10.37 -15.11 -2.77
N ASN A 121 10.50 -16.30 -3.33
CA ASN A 121 10.50 -16.52 -4.76
C ASN A 121 9.45 -17.56 -5.15
N LYS A 122 8.82 -17.40 -6.32
CA LYS A 122 8.04 -18.44 -6.99
C LYS A 122 8.55 -18.62 -8.40
N ALA A 123 8.77 -19.85 -8.85
CA ALA A 123 9.09 -20.19 -10.23
C ALA A 123 8.10 -21.24 -10.76
N VAL A 124 7.68 -21.07 -12.01
CA VAL A 124 6.74 -21.95 -12.72
C VAL A 124 7.32 -22.31 -14.08
N ARG A 125 7.41 -23.61 -14.37
CA ARG A 125 7.69 -24.11 -15.71
C ARG A 125 6.38 -24.13 -16.50
N THR A 126 6.40 -23.56 -17.70
CA THR A 126 5.23 -23.55 -18.57
C THR A 126 5.28 -24.71 -19.57
N ASN A 127 4.19 -24.90 -20.31
CA ASN A 127 4.14 -25.80 -21.45
C ASN A 127 4.79 -25.22 -22.73
N LEU A 128 5.36 -24.01 -22.69
CA LEU A 128 5.96 -23.34 -23.84
C LEU A 128 7.47 -23.64 -23.96
N MET A 129 7.95 -23.61 -25.19
CA MET A 129 9.36 -23.62 -25.56
C MET A 129 9.83 -22.21 -25.91
N TRP A 130 11.14 -21.97 -25.81
CA TRP A 130 11.71 -20.66 -26.11
C TRP A 130 11.39 -20.17 -27.53
N ASP A 131 11.37 -21.08 -28.51
CA ASP A 131 11.05 -20.74 -29.89
C ASP A 131 9.58 -20.29 -30.08
N ASP A 132 8.67 -20.58 -29.13
CA ASP A 132 7.27 -20.14 -29.18
C ASP A 132 7.13 -18.63 -28.88
N ILE A 133 8.02 -18.08 -28.06
CA ILE A 133 7.91 -16.70 -27.53
C ILE A 133 9.08 -15.78 -27.94
N ARG A 134 10.18 -16.33 -28.48
CA ARG A 134 11.42 -15.58 -28.74
C ARG A 134 11.19 -14.28 -29.49
N ASP A 135 10.43 -14.33 -30.58
CA ASP A 135 10.24 -13.17 -31.46
C ASP A 135 9.30 -12.11 -30.87
N GLN A 136 8.59 -12.45 -29.78
CA GLN A 136 7.61 -11.60 -29.11
C GLN A 136 8.04 -11.19 -27.70
N ILE A 137 9.25 -11.57 -27.26
CA ILE A 137 9.71 -11.36 -25.88
C ILE A 137 9.62 -9.90 -25.45
N ALA A 138 9.95 -8.94 -26.33
CA ALA A 138 9.83 -7.52 -26.02
C ALA A 138 8.38 -7.10 -25.74
N VAL A 139 7.43 -7.55 -26.57
CA VAL A 139 6.00 -7.24 -26.42
C VAL A 139 5.44 -7.89 -25.15
N ILE A 140 5.79 -9.15 -24.89
CA ILE A 140 5.40 -9.85 -23.67
C ILE A 140 5.89 -9.09 -22.43
N MET A 141 7.14 -8.59 -22.45
CA MET A 141 7.66 -7.81 -21.33
C MET A 141 6.95 -6.45 -21.18
N ASP A 142 6.50 -5.82 -22.28
CA ASP A 142 5.66 -4.61 -22.24
C ASP A 142 4.29 -4.90 -21.60
N ASP A 143 3.67 -6.03 -21.95
CA ASP A 143 2.39 -6.48 -21.41
C ASP A 143 2.51 -6.81 -19.91
N ILE A 144 3.59 -7.48 -19.49
CA ILE A 144 3.87 -7.73 -18.06
C ILE A 144 4.04 -6.42 -17.31
N ASN A 145 4.84 -5.49 -17.84
CA ASN A 145 5.14 -4.22 -17.17
C ASN A 145 3.92 -3.29 -17.07
N SER A 146 2.97 -3.39 -18.00
CA SER A 146 1.74 -2.61 -17.99
C SER A 146 0.61 -3.25 -17.16
N THR A 147 0.57 -4.58 -17.09
CA THR A 147 -0.46 -5.32 -16.34
C THR A 147 -0.13 -5.45 -14.85
N ILE A 148 1.14 -5.69 -14.52
CA ILE A 148 1.59 -5.91 -13.14
C ILE A 148 2.03 -4.58 -12.51
N SER A 149 1.63 -4.35 -11.26
CA SER A 149 1.96 -3.13 -10.52
C SER A 149 3.31 -3.25 -9.81
N PHE A 150 4.27 -2.42 -10.23
CA PHE A 150 5.60 -2.27 -9.64
C PHE A 150 5.68 -0.93 -8.88
N GLY A 151 6.45 -0.92 -7.78
CA GLY A 151 6.76 0.29 -7.01
C GLY A 151 6.33 0.32 -5.54
N VAL A 152 6.89 1.27 -4.80
CA VAL A 152 6.60 1.45 -3.38
C VAL A 152 5.19 2.01 -3.20
N GLY A 153 4.42 1.44 -2.26
CA GLY A 153 3.11 1.95 -1.88
C GLY A 153 2.01 1.80 -2.95
N ARG A 154 2.30 1.11 -4.06
CA ARG A 154 1.36 0.96 -5.18
C ARG A 154 0.21 0.04 -4.81
N ASN A 155 -0.96 0.34 -5.36
CA ASN A 155 -2.12 -0.53 -5.31
C ASN A 155 -2.15 -1.46 -6.52
N ASN A 156 -2.80 -2.61 -6.37
CA ASN A 156 -3.22 -3.43 -7.49
C ASN A 156 -4.47 -2.76 -8.11
N PRO A 157 -4.45 -2.43 -9.41
CA PRO A 157 -5.61 -1.81 -10.07
C PRO A 157 -6.84 -2.71 -10.11
N THR A 158 -6.67 -4.02 -9.93
CA THR A 158 -7.77 -4.99 -9.86
C THR A 158 -7.89 -5.53 -8.43
N PRO A 159 -9.06 -5.38 -7.77
CA PRO A 159 -9.30 -6.02 -6.49
C PRO A 159 -9.13 -7.53 -6.60
N VAL A 160 -8.27 -8.09 -5.73
CA VAL A 160 -8.02 -9.53 -5.67
C VAL A 160 -8.82 -10.12 -4.54
N GLU A 161 -9.87 -10.87 -4.88
CA GLU A 161 -10.61 -11.66 -3.91
C GLU A 161 -9.81 -12.91 -3.55
N HIS A 162 -9.64 -13.15 -2.24
CA HIS A 162 -8.91 -14.31 -1.74
C HIS A 162 -9.39 -14.65 -0.34
N GLU A 163 -9.55 -15.95 -0.06
CA GLU A 163 -9.95 -16.49 1.26
C GLU A 163 -9.04 -16.03 2.42
N LEU A 164 -7.84 -15.52 2.13
CA LEU A 164 -6.89 -15.04 3.14
C LEU A 164 -7.49 -13.88 3.91
N PHE A 165 -8.37 -13.10 3.28
CA PHE A 165 -9.03 -11.97 3.93
C PHE A 165 -10.13 -12.41 4.87
N ASP A 166 -10.64 -13.63 4.79
CA ASP A 166 -11.66 -14.13 5.73
C ASP A 166 -11.03 -14.85 6.93
N ASP A 167 -9.70 -14.90 6.98
CA ASP A 167 -8.95 -15.58 8.02
C ASP A 167 -9.18 -14.95 9.41
N ALA A 168 -9.44 -15.79 10.41
CA ALA A 168 -9.72 -15.33 11.77
C ALA A 168 -8.53 -14.61 12.43
N SER A 169 -7.29 -14.88 12.00
CA SER A 169 -6.08 -14.23 12.55
C SER A 169 -6.03 -12.73 12.26
N TRP A 170 -6.86 -12.18 11.36
CA TRP A 170 -6.99 -10.72 11.23
C TRP A 170 -7.49 -10.05 12.52
N LYS A 171 -8.28 -10.76 13.34
CA LYS A 171 -8.83 -10.26 14.62
C LYS A 171 -7.75 -9.96 15.67
N LEU A 172 -6.58 -10.58 15.53
CA LEU A 172 -5.40 -10.28 16.33
C LEU A 172 -5.10 -8.78 16.38
N PHE A 173 -5.19 -8.10 15.23
CA PHE A 173 -4.74 -6.72 15.16
C PHE A 173 -5.66 -5.77 15.94
N ASP A 174 -6.96 -6.05 16.01
CA ASP A 174 -7.88 -5.27 16.83
C ASP A 174 -7.68 -5.51 18.33
N SER A 175 -7.15 -6.67 18.74
CA SER A 175 -6.74 -6.88 20.13
C SER A 175 -5.46 -6.13 20.50
N ILE A 176 -4.65 -5.70 19.53
CA ILE A 176 -3.45 -4.86 19.74
C ILE A 176 -3.85 -3.38 19.84
N GLU A 177 -4.60 -2.89 18.88
CA GLU A 177 -5.02 -1.49 18.79
C GLU A 177 -6.39 -1.41 18.08
N PRO A 178 -7.40 -0.72 18.64
CA PRO A 178 -8.71 -0.63 18.02
C PRO A 178 -8.68 -0.09 16.58
N GLY A 179 -9.34 -0.81 15.67
CA GLY A 179 -9.42 -0.46 14.24
C GLY A 179 -8.15 -0.78 13.43
N LEU A 180 -7.13 -1.36 14.06
CA LEU A 180 -5.89 -1.76 13.37
C LEU A 180 -6.13 -2.91 12.39
N GLN A 181 -7.06 -3.83 12.70
CA GLN A 181 -7.46 -4.88 11.76
C GLN A 181 -7.94 -4.27 10.44
N HIS A 182 -8.88 -3.33 10.52
CA HIS A 182 -9.43 -2.69 9.33
C HIS A 182 -8.32 -2.00 8.53
N LYS A 183 -7.46 -1.21 9.18
CA LYS A 183 -6.35 -0.50 8.53
C LYS A 183 -5.38 -1.45 7.81
N LEU A 184 -4.91 -2.50 8.48
CA LEU A 184 -3.94 -3.45 7.91
C LEU A 184 -4.58 -4.32 6.83
N LYS A 185 -5.83 -4.75 7.01
CA LYS A 185 -6.56 -5.56 6.04
C LYS A 185 -6.89 -4.77 4.78
N THR A 186 -7.28 -3.51 4.90
CA THR A 186 -7.49 -2.60 3.75
C THR A 186 -6.18 -2.36 3.00
N LEU A 187 -5.07 -2.07 3.71
CA LEU A 187 -3.75 -1.97 3.09
C LEU A 187 -3.37 -3.26 2.34
N ALA A 188 -3.56 -4.42 2.97
CA ALA A 188 -3.25 -5.71 2.39
C ALA A 188 -4.10 -5.99 1.14
N ARG A 189 -5.42 -5.74 1.18
CA ARG A 189 -6.33 -5.86 0.04
C ARG A 189 -5.90 -5.01 -1.14
N ASN A 190 -5.58 -3.74 -0.88
CA ASN A 190 -5.17 -2.81 -1.92
C ASN A 190 -3.83 -3.21 -2.56
N GLN A 191 -2.93 -3.88 -1.85
CA GLN A 191 -1.59 -4.22 -2.33
C GLN A 191 -1.41 -5.67 -2.80
N LEU A 192 -2.41 -6.55 -2.63
CA LEU A 192 -2.28 -7.96 -2.98
C LEU A 192 -2.06 -8.10 -4.49
N GLY A 193 -0.99 -8.79 -4.88
CA GLY A 193 -0.62 -8.92 -6.30
C GLY A 193 0.25 -7.79 -6.87
N THR A 194 0.73 -6.88 -6.01
CA THR A 194 1.79 -5.92 -6.40
C THR A 194 3.18 -6.49 -6.11
N VAL A 195 4.17 -6.11 -6.92
CA VAL A 195 5.56 -6.63 -6.81
C VAL A 195 6.39 -5.76 -5.86
N GLY A 196 6.29 -4.45 -5.99
CA GLY A 196 7.11 -3.50 -5.24
C GLY A 196 8.35 -3.03 -5.94
N SER A 197 9.34 -2.61 -5.15
CA SER A 197 10.59 -2.01 -5.62
C SER A 197 11.82 -2.69 -5.01
N GLY A 198 13.01 -2.18 -5.34
CA GLY A 198 14.28 -2.77 -4.94
C GLY A 198 14.56 -4.02 -5.78
N ASN A 199 14.94 -5.11 -5.14
CA ASN A 199 15.30 -6.37 -5.80
C ASN A 199 14.08 -7.24 -6.18
N HIS A 200 12.87 -6.67 -6.16
CA HIS A 200 11.65 -7.39 -6.50
C HIS A 200 11.40 -7.38 -8.00
N PHE A 201 11.02 -8.52 -8.56
CA PHE A 201 10.96 -8.71 -10.02
C PHE A 201 9.87 -9.69 -10.46
N VAL A 202 9.59 -9.64 -11.77
CA VAL A 202 8.92 -10.68 -12.55
C VAL A 202 9.79 -10.99 -13.77
N ASP A 203 10.22 -12.24 -13.88
CA ASP A 203 11.21 -12.67 -14.86
C ASP A 203 10.68 -13.80 -15.75
N ILE A 204 11.14 -13.82 -17.00
CA ILE A 204 11.02 -14.94 -17.92
C ILE A 204 12.41 -15.54 -18.13
N PHE A 205 12.49 -16.86 -17.99
CA PHE A 205 13.70 -17.64 -18.18
C PHE A 205 13.54 -18.71 -19.25
N VAL A 206 14.68 -19.14 -19.78
CA VAL A 206 14.81 -20.35 -20.60
C VAL A 206 15.67 -21.36 -19.85
N GLU A 207 15.15 -22.57 -19.67
CA GLU A 207 15.91 -23.67 -19.09
C GLU A 207 16.99 -24.14 -20.07
N GLU A 208 18.26 -24.10 -19.66
CA GLU A 208 19.39 -24.39 -20.56
C GLU A 208 19.37 -25.81 -21.14
N ALA A 209 18.91 -26.79 -20.35
CA ALA A 209 18.93 -28.19 -20.73
C ALA A 209 17.84 -28.57 -21.74
N THR A 210 16.68 -27.90 -21.68
CA THR A 210 15.47 -28.33 -22.39
C THR A 210 14.94 -27.28 -23.37
N GLY A 211 15.30 -26.02 -23.20
CA GLY A 211 14.71 -24.90 -23.93
C GLY A 211 13.30 -24.52 -23.45
N LYS A 212 12.79 -25.12 -22.36
CA LYS A 212 11.47 -24.78 -21.80
C LYS A 212 11.47 -23.40 -21.18
N VAL A 213 10.33 -22.72 -21.32
CA VAL A 213 10.09 -21.41 -20.71
C VAL A 213 9.70 -21.59 -19.25
N TRP A 214 10.29 -20.75 -18.40
CA TRP A 214 9.92 -20.59 -17.01
C TRP A 214 9.57 -19.13 -16.76
N ILE A 215 8.63 -18.91 -15.85
CA ILE A 215 8.32 -17.59 -15.31
C ILE A 215 8.61 -17.60 -13.82
N ALA A 216 9.09 -16.50 -13.27
CA ALA A 216 9.29 -16.39 -11.84
C ALA A 216 8.99 -14.99 -11.33
N ASN A 217 8.76 -14.90 -10.03
CA ASN A 217 8.70 -13.62 -9.34
C ASN A 217 9.44 -13.68 -8.00
N HIS A 218 9.81 -12.50 -7.52
CA HIS A 218 10.44 -12.29 -6.22
C HIS A 218 9.81 -11.05 -5.57
N PHE A 219 9.07 -11.26 -4.48
CA PHE A 219 8.63 -10.21 -3.56
C PHE A 219 8.07 -10.83 -2.28
N GLY A 220 7.89 -10.02 -1.23
CA GLY A 220 7.31 -10.44 0.05
C GLY A 220 5.91 -9.93 0.33
N SER A 221 5.65 -9.65 1.60
CA SER A 221 4.31 -9.31 2.12
C SER A 221 3.98 -7.81 2.06
N ARG A 222 4.75 -7.06 1.26
CA ARG A 222 4.49 -5.64 0.93
C ARG A 222 4.37 -4.77 2.18
N GLY A 223 3.55 -3.72 2.12
CA GLY A 223 3.32 -2.83 3.25
C GLY A 223 2.74 -3.54 4.46
N PHE A 224 1.96 -4.61 4.25
CA PHE A 224 1.37 -5.38 5.35
C PHE A 224 2.44 -6.00 6.27
N GLY A 225 3.35 -6.82 5.74
CA GLY A 225 4.38 -7.42 6.60
C GLY A 225 5.39 -6.40 7.14
N HIS A 226 5.67 -5.33 6.40
CA HIS A 226 6.46 -4.22 6.94
C HIS A 226 5.79 -3.63 8.18
N LYS A 227 4.47 -3.37 8.14
CA LYS A 227 3.73 -2.85 9.29
C LYS A 227 3.69 -3.84 10.44
N VAL A 228 3.52 -5.14 10.17
CA VAL A 228 3.64 -6.20 11.19
C VAL A 228 5.02 -6.15 11.86
N ALA A 229 6.12 -6.21 11.10
CA ALA A 229 7.46 -6.17 11.65
C ALA A 229 7.72 -4.90 12.46
N SER A 230 7.46 -3.72 11.87
CA SER A 230 7.70 -2.44 12.54
C SER A 230 6.82 -2.26 13.79
N GLY A 231 5.57 -2.75 13.75
CA GLY A 231 4.64 -2.61 14.85
C GLY A 231 5.01 -3.46 16.05
N PHE A 232 5.42 -4.71 15.84
CA PHE A 232 5.93 -5.56 16.92
C PHE A 232 7.27 -5.06 17.48
N LEU A 233 8.16 -4.50 16.64
CA LEU A 233 9.37 -3.85 17.12
C LEU A 233 9.06 -2.58 17.95
N ASN A 234 8.04 -1.81 17.57
CA ASN A 234 7.55 -0.70 18.38
C ASN A 234 7.02 -1.16 19.75
N LEU A 235 6.21 -2.22 19.77
CA LEU A 235 5.69 -2.79 21.01
C LEU A 235 6.83 -3.27 21.92
N ALA A 236 7.85 -3.92 21.36
CA ALA A 236 9.06 -4.32 22.10
C ALA A 236 9.81 -3.12 22.70
N ALA A 237 9.79 -1.97 22.02
CA ALA A 237 10.38 -0.72 22.47
C ALA A 237 9.46 0.10 23.40
N GLY A 238 8.32 -0.45 23.85
CA GLY A 238 7.35 0.23 24.71
C GLY A 238 6.55 1.34 24.03
N ARG A 239 6.44 1.30 22.70
CA ARG A 239 5.68 2.27 21.88
C ARG A 239 4.38 1.64 21.38
N LYS A 240 3.45 2.48 20.91
CA LYS A 240 2.25 1.99 20.19
C LYS A 240 2.67 1.25 18.92
N PHE A 241 1.92 0.20 18.54
CA PHE A 241 2.16 -0.56 17.31
C PHE A 241 2.23 0.36 16.09
N SER A 242 1.26 1.29 15.97
CA SER A 242 1.17 2.29 14.90
C SER A 242 2.23 3.41 14.95
N GLY A 243 3.12 3.40 15.95
CA GLY A 243 4.18 4.39 16.12
C GLY A 243 5.19 4.41 14.95
N LYS A 244 5.99 5.47 14.88
CA LYS A 244 7.13 5.51 13.94
C LYS A 244 8.12 4.42 14.31
N ALA A 245 8.61 3.70 13.30
CA ALA A 245 9.58 2.62 13.46
C ALA A 245 10.73 3.07 14.36
N PRO A 246 11.22 2.19 15.25
CA PRO A 246 12.39 2.52 16.05
C PRO A 246 13.56 2.81 15.10
N GLY A 247 14.31 3.88 15.35
CA GLY A 247 15.56 4.13 14.64
C GLY A 247 16.55 3.06 15.06
N GLU A 248 16.63 1.98 14.29
CA GLU A 248 17.42 0.80 14.62
C GLU A 248 18.83 0.91 14.05
N SER A 249 19.83 0.63 14.90
CA SER A 249 21.21 0.47 14.43
C SER A 249 21.34 -0.89 13.74
N MET A 250 22.11 -0.97 12.65
CA MET A 250 22.38 -2.25 11.98
C MET A 250 22.99 -3.29 12.93
N ASP A 251 23.81 -2.86 13.89
CA ASP A 251 24.58 -3.72 14.80
C ASP A 251 23.89 -3.98 16.14
N GLN A 252 22.64 -3.55 16.30
CA GLN A 252 21.90 -3.79 17.53
C GLN A 252 21.59 -5.30 17.72
N PRO A 253 21.51 -5.81 18.96
CA PRO A 253 21.11 -7.19 19.20
C PRO A 253 19.73 -7.54 18.62
N PRO A 254 19.44 -8.84 18.37
CA PRO A 254 18.10 -9.25 17.95
C PRO A 254 17.07 -8.97 19.05
N THR A 255 15.90 -8.45 18.65
CA THR A 255 14.73 -8.35 19.51
C THR A 255 14.11 -9.74 19.60
N LEU A 256 13.80 -10.22 20.80
CA LEU A 256 13.33 -11.59 21.02
C LEU A 256 12.02 -11.62 21.81
N PHE A 257 11.11 -12.48 21.39
CA PHE A 257 9.90 -12.82 22.13
C PHE A 257 9.90 -14.31 22.48
N ASP A 258 9.50 -14.64 23.70
CA ASP A 258 9.18 -16.01 24.08
C ASP A 258 7.85 -16.40 23.44
N LEU A 259 7.78 -17.53 22.73
CA LEU A 259 6.56 -18.01 22.09
C LEU A 259 5.43 -18.37 23.08
N LYS A 260 5.75 -18.53 24.37
CA LYS A 260 4.76 -18.71 25.45
C LYS A 260 4.21 -17.39 25.98
N SER A 261 4.82 -16.26 25.60
CA SER A 261 4.30 -14.95 25.93
C SER A 261 3.23 -14.53 24.92
N GLU A 262 2.27 -13.73 25.37
CA GLU A 262 1.24 -13.14 24.50
C GLU A 262 1.88 -12.42 23.30
N MET A 263 2.90 -11.60 23.53
CA MET A 263 3.62 -10.89 22.45
C MET A 263 4.24 -11.85 21.40
N GLY A 264 4.80 -12.97 21.85
CA GLY A 264 5.42 -13.95 20.96
C GLY A 264 4.40 -14.74 20.15
N ASP A 265 3.28 -15.13 20.76
CA ASP A 265 2.16 -15.79 20.11
C ASP A 265 1.50 -14.88 19.06
N MET A 266 1.22 -13.63 19.45
CA MET A 266 0.70 -12.59 18.56
C MET A 266 1.64 -12.33 17.37
N TYR A 267 2.95 -12.21 17.60
CA TYR A 267 3.90 -12.02 16.50
C TYR A 267 3.94 -13.23 15.57
N TRP A 268 3.90 -14.45 16.13
CA TRP A 268 3.87 -15.68 15.36
C TRP A 268 2.68 -15.72 14.39
N ASP A 269 1.48 -15.38 14.89
CA ASP A 269 0.26 -15.33 14.09
C ASP A 269 0.31 -14.22 13.02
N GLY A 270 0.75 -13.02 13.39
CA GLY A 270 0.91 -11.90 12.45
C GLY A 270 1.92 -12.21 11.34
N MET A 271 3.07 -12.80 11.70
CA MET A 271 4.09 -13.26 10.76
C MET A 271 3.52 -14.37 9.85
N THR A 272 2.81 -15.35 10.42
CA THR A 272 2.22 -16.47 9.66
C THR A 272 1.17 -15.99 8.66
N LEU A 273 0.32 -15.04 9.05
CA LEU A 273 -0.64 -14.40 8.15
C LEU A 273 0.07 -13.62 7.03
N ALA A 274 1.14 -12.86 7.34
CA ALA A 274 1.97 -12.19 6.33
C ALA A 274 2.65 -13.19 5.38
N GLY A 275 3.05 -14.37 5.86
CA GLY A 275 3.55 -15.47 5.04
C GLY A 275 2.55 -15.96 4.01
N ARG A 276 1.33 -16.27 4.46
CA ARG A 276 0.24 -16.69 3.57
C ARG A 276 -0.14 -15.60 2.56
N TYR A 277 -0.16 -14.34 3.00
CA TYR A 277 -0.36 -13.18 2.12
C TYR A 277 0.70 -13.09 1.02
N ALA A 278 1.98 -13.28 1.37
CA ALA A 278 3.07 -13.24 0.39
C ALA A 278 3.00 -14.41 -0.61
N TYR A 279 2.56 -15.60 -0.17
CA TYR A 279 2.29 -16.72 -1.08
C TYR A 279 1.17 -16.39 -2.07
N ALA A 280 0.01 -15.96 -1.58
CA ALA A 280 -1.14 -15.55 -2.39
C ALA A 280 -0.78 -14.48 -3.43
N GLY A 281 -0.02 -13.45 -3.04
CA GLY A 281 0.42 -12.40 -3.96
C GLY A 281 1.29 -12.95 -5.08
N ARG A 282 2.29 -13.78 -4.75
CA ARG A 282 3.18 -14.41 -5.75
C ARG A 282 2.43 -15.38 -6.65
N ASP A 283 1.40 -16.05 -6.15
CA ASP A 283 0.53 -16.91 -6.95
C ASP A 283 -0.24 -16.09 -7.99
N TYR A 284 -0.95 -15.06 -7.54
CA TYR A 284 -1.70 -14.16 -8.39
C TYR A 284 -0.85 -13.57 -9.52
N VAL A 285 0.35 -13.04 -9.21
CA VAL A 285 1.22 -12.44 -10.23
C VAL A 285 1.62 -13.46 -11.30
N LEU A 286 1.99 -14.70 -10.92
CA LEU A 286 2.34 -15.71 -11.93
C LEU A 286 1.12 -16.19 -12.72
N GLU A 287 -0.08 -16.18 -12.15
CA GLU A 287 -1.32 -16.45 -12.90
C GLU A 287 -1.58 -15.39 -13.98
N GLN A 288 -1.38 -14.11 -13.67
CA GLN A 288 -1.48 -13.04 -14.67
C GLN A 288 -0.45 -13.21 -15.79
N VAL A 289 0.80 -13.54 -15.45
CA VAL A 289 1.86 -13.78 -16.45
C VAL A 289 1.56 -15.00 -17.31
N LEU A 290 1.02 -16.09 -16.75
CA LEU A 290 0.54 -17.23 -17.53
C LEU A 290 -0.58 -16.83 -18.50
N GLY A 291 -1.49 -15.96 -18.05
CA GLY A 291 -2.55 -15.38 -18.89
C GLY A 291 -2.00 -14.59 -20.08
N ILE A 292 -1.02 -13.71 -19.84
CA ILE A 292 -0.33 -12.95 -20.90
C ILE A 292 0.34 -13.88 -21.92
N LEU A 293 0.97 -14.96 -21.44
CA LEU A 293 1.63 -15.95 -22.30
C LEU A 293 0.65 -16.90 -23.00
N GLY A 294 -0.64 -16.94 -22.60
CA GLY A 294 -1.57 -17.98 -23.02
C GLY A 294 -1.11 -19.41 -22.64
N ALA A 295 -0.39 -19.53 -21.52
CA ALA A 295 0.31 -20.75 -21.11
C ALA A 295 -0.33 -21.43 -19.89
N SER A 296 0.06 -22.68 -19.67
CA SER A 296 -0.32 -23.47 -18.49
C SER A 296 0.93 -23.86 -17.67
N ALA A 297 0.75 -23.97 -16.36
CA ALA A 297 1.79 -24.41 -15.43
C ALA A 297 1.94 -25.94 -15.46
N GLU A 298 3.15 -26.44 -15.69
CA GLU A 298 3.47 -27.88 -15.61
C GLU A 298 4.16 -28.26 -14.30
N TYR A 299 4.84 -27.30 -13.68
CA TYR A 299 5.68 -27.53 -12.51
C TYR A 299 5.91 -26.21 -11.77
N SER A 300 5.95 -26.22 -10.45
CA SER A 300 6.15 -25.01 -9.64
C SER A 300 7.02 -25.26 -8.42
N VAL A 301 7.76 -24.24 -8.01
CA VAL A 301 8.54 -24.19 -6.77
C VAL A 301 8.31 -22.83 -6.12
N HIS A 302 8.05 -22.82 -4.81
CA HIS A 302 7.64 -21.63 -4.07
C HIS A 302 8.26 -21.65 -2.68
N ASN A 303 8.99 -20.60 -2.31
CA ASN A 303 9.68 -20.55 -1.04
C ASN A 303 9.79 -19.13 -0.47
N HIS A 304 9.79 -19.01 0.86
CA HIS A 304 10.20 -17.80 1.57
C HIS A 304 11.69 -17.84 1.90
N HIS A 305 12.30 -16.67 2.01
CA HIS A 305 13.66 -16.51 2.51
C HIS A 305 13.82 -15.53 3.69
N ASN A 306 12.74 -14.85 4.10
CA ASN A 306 12.68 -14.02 5.31
C ASN A 306 11.53 -14.52 6.20
N PHE A 307 11.75 -15.52 7.03
CA PHE A 307 10.66 -16.13 7.80
C PHE A 307 11.19 -16.99 8.96
N ALA A 308 10.28 -17.50 9.79
CA ALA A 308 10.62 -18.45 10.85
C ALA A 308 9.74 -19.71 10.79
N TRP A 309 10.31 -20.85 11.12
CA TRP A 309 9.63 -22.15 11.10
C TRP A 309 9.92 -22.94 12.37
N LYS A 310 8.92 -23.69 12.86
CA LYS A 310 9.14 -24.70 13.90
C LYS A 310 9.68 -25.97 13.24
N GLU A 311 10.87 -26.40 13.64
CA GLU A 311 11.59 -27.51 13.02
C GLU A 311 12.24 -28.42 14.06
N GLN A 312 12.54 -29.65 13.66
CA GLN A 312 13.24 -30.63 14.49
C GLN A 312 14.73 -30.66 14.12
N HIS A 313 15.59 -30.20 15.03
CA HIS A 313 17.04 -30.21 14.87
C HIS A 313 17.72 -30.72 16.14
N MET A 314 18.73 -31.58 15.98
CA MET A 314 19.47 -32.18 17.10
C MET A 314 18.59 -32.89 18.15
N GLY A 315 17.40 -33.37 17.73
CA GLY A 315 16.44 -34.03 18.63
C GLY A 315 15.55 -33.08 19.43
N GLU A 316 15.59 -31.78 19.16
CA GLU A 316 14.79 -30.75 19.81
C GLU A 316 13.89 -30.02 18.80
N GLU A 317 12.69 -29.60 19.26
CA GLU A 317 11.87 -28.65 18.52
C GLU A 317 12.42 -27.23 18.74
N VAL A 318 12.76 -26.55 17.65
CA VAL A 318 13.31 -25.21 17.65
C VAL A 318 12.61 -24.31 16.63
N VAL A 319 12.69 -23.01 16.86
CA VAL A 319 12.26 -21.99 15.89
C VAL A 319 13.48 -21.58 15.08
N VAL A 320 13.49 -21.90 13.78
CA VAL A 320 14.57 -21.52 12.88
C VAL A 320 14.20 -20.24 12.15
N VAL A 321 14.82 -19.12 12.55
CA VAL A 321 14.66 -17.80 11.95
C VAL A 321 15.68 -17.64 10.81
N ARG A 322 15.20 -17.44 9.59
CA ARG A 322 16.04 -17.24 8.40
C ARG A 322 15.82 -15.85 7.81
N LYS A 323 16.93 -15.16 7.53
CA LYS A 323 16.95 -13.85 6.87
C LYS A 323 17.82 -13.93 5.63
N GLY A 324 17.23 -13.83 4.45
CA GLY A 324 17.91 -14.16 3.19
C GLY A 324 18.40 -15.61 3.16
N ALA A 325 17.65 -16.55 3.73
CA ALA A 325 17.96 -17.99 3.63
C ALA A 325 16.67 -18.80 3.59
N THR A 326 16.67 -19.92 2.86
CA THR A 326 15.49 -20.74 2.57
C THR A 326 15.64 -22.14 3.18
N PRO A 327 14.57 -22.77 3.70
CA PRO A 327 14.60 -24.19 4.07
C PRO A 327 14.82 -25.08 2.85
N LEU A 328 15.76 -26.03 2.96
CA LEU A 328 16.14 -26.98 1.93
C LEU A 328 16.52 -28.32 2.56
N ALA A 329 15.57 -28.95 3.23
CA ALA A 329 15.71 -30.31 3.74
C ALA A 329 15.98 -31.33 2.61
N PRO A 330 16.54 -32.52 2.90
CA PRO A 330 16.76 -33.53 1.88
C PRO A 330 15.46 -33.86 1.10
N GLY A 331 15.50 -33.71 -0.23
CA GLY A 331 14.34 -33.88 -1.12
C GLY A 331 13.43 -32.65 -1.25
N GLN A 332 13.62 -31.61 -0.43
CA GLN A 332 12.89 -30.35 -0.55
C GLN A 332 13.44 -29.51 -1.70
N LEU A 333 12.54 -28.93 -2.49
CA LEU A 333 12.88 -28.05 -3.59
C LEU A 333 12.95 -26.59 -3.14
N GLY A 334 13.82 -25.81 -3.79
CA GLY A 334 13.91 -24.37 -3.61
C GLY A 334 14.24 -23.66 -4.91
N PHE A 335 13.76 -22.42 -5.05
CA PHE A 335 14.14 -21.53 -6.14
C PHE A 335 15.08 -20.44 -5.61
N VAL A 336 16.25 -20.32 -6.24
CA VAL A 336 17.29 -19.35 -5.92
C VAL A 336 17.45 -18.41 -7.11
N GLY A 337 17.09 -17.14 -6.90
CA GLY A 337 17.15 -16.09 -7.91
C GLY A 337 18.56 -15.53 -8.08
N GLY A 338 18.96 -15.29 -9.33
CA GLY A 338 20.14 -14.53 -9.70
C GLY A 338 19.91 -13.02 -9.68
N SER A 339 20.88 -12.28 -10.24
CA SER A 339 20.64 -10.89 -10.64
C SER A 339 19.97 -10.84 -12.01
N MET A 340 19.50 -9.66 -12.44
CA MET A 340 18.86 -9.43 -13.75
C MET A 340 19.65 -9.91 -14.99
N GLY A 341 20.94 -10.25 -14.86
CA GLY A 341 21.76 -10.80 -15.94
C GLY A 341 22.45 -12.13 -15.60
N ASP A 342 22.23 -12.70 -14.41
CA ASP A 342 22.83 -13.97 -13.99
C ASP A 342 21.82 -15.11 -14.08
N ILE A 343 22.29 -16.36 -14.05
CA ILE A 343 21.40 -17.51 -13.99
C ILE A 343 20.59 -17.51 -12.69
N SER A 344 19.43 -18.17 -12.74
CA SER A 344 18.70 -18.62 -11.56
C SER A 344 18.61 -20.15 -11.56
N VAL A 345 18.32 -20.77 -10.42
CA VAL A 345 18.31 -22.24 -10.31
C VAL A 345 17.16 -22.79 -9.49
N ILE A 346 16.68 -23.96 -9.89
CA ILE A 346 15.89 -24.83 -9.04
C ILE A 346 16.84 -25.83 -8.41
N VAL A 347 16.87 -25.85 -7.07
CA VAL A 347 17.73 -26.73 -6.27
C VAL A 347 16.90 -27.71 -5.46
N GLU A 348 17.53 -28.80 -5.05
CA GLU A 348 16.96 -29.78 -4.14
C GLU A 348 17.96 -30.09 -3.03
N GLY A 349 17.49 -30.17 -1.79
CA GLY A 349 18.33 -30.53 -0.65
C GLY A 349 18.81 -31.97 -0.78
N ILE A 350 20.07 -32.22 -0.41
CA ILE A 350 20.64 -33.57 -0.35
C ILE A 350 20.94 -33.98 1.07
N HIS A 351 20.90 -35.29 1.33
CA HIS A 351 21.24 -35.83 2.63
C HIS A 351 22.77 -35.76 2.85
N SER A 352 23.20 -34.86 3.72
CA SER A 352 24.59 -34.72 4.13
C SER A 352 24.72 -34.16 5.55
N GLU A 353 25.90 -34.32 6.15
CA GLU A 353 26.23 -33.67 7.41
C GLU A 353 26.15 -32.15 7.28
N GLU A 354 26.75 -31.56 6.23
CA GLU A 354 26.68 -30.11 5.99
C GLU A 354 25.24 -29.57 5.87
N ASN A 355 24.31 -30.33 5.25
CA ASN A 355 22.90 -29.94 5.19
C ASN A 355 22.25 -29.95 6.58
N THR A 356 22.61 -30.90 7.44
CA THR A 356 22.15 -30.93 8.83
C THR A 356 22.73 -29.77 9.62
N GLU A 357 24.03 -29.51 9.44
CA GLU A 357 24.78 -28.44 10.10
C GLU A 357 24.31 -27.04 9.70
N SER A 358 23.72 -26.88 8.51
CA SER A 358 23.11 -25.63 8.03
C SER A 358 21.68 -25.41 8.54
N PHE A 359 21.20 -26.24 9.47
CA PHE A 359 19.78 -26.31 9.87
C PHE A 359 18.88 -26.54 8.66
N ARG A 360 19.33 -27.38 7.73
CA ARG A 360 18.64 -27.69 6.46
C ARG A 360 18.28 -26.42 5.71
N SER A 361 19.23 -25.50 5.59
CA SER A 361 19.04 -24.20 4.93
C SER A 361 19.95 -24.03 3.73
N THR A 362 19.54 -23.17 2.81
CA THR A 362 20.29 -22.77 1.63
C THR A 362 20.19 -21.25 1.39
N VAL A 363 21.05 -20.77 0.49
CA VAL A 363 21.10 -19.41 -0.05
C VAL A 363 19.77 -18.98 -0.66
N HIS A 364 19.47 -17.69 -0.62
CA HIS A 364 18.26 -17.12 -1.23
C HIS A 364 18.51 -16.46 -2.58
N GLY A 365 19.76 -16.07 -2.83
CA GLY A 365 20.21 -15.48 -4.09
C GLY A 365 21.73 -15.35 -4.11
N ALA A 366 22.25 -14.40 -4.89
CA ALA A 366 23.69 -14.21 -5.00
C ALA A 366 24.32 -13.38 -3.85
N GLY A 367 23.53 -12.56 -3.16
CA GLY A 367 24.02 -11.65 -2.12
C GLY A 367 24.77 -10.42 -2.68
N ARG A 368 24.58 -9.28 -2.03
CA ARG A 368 25.13 -7.99 -2.50
C ARG A 368 26.60 -7.84 -2.12
N THR A 369 27.39 -7.27 -3.03
CA THR A 369 28.76 -6.81 -2.80
C THR A 369 28.82 -5.30 -2.58
N MET A 370 27.77 -4.58 -2.98
CA MET A 370 27.69 -3.12 -2.98
C MET A 370 26.37 -2.62 -2.39
N SER A 371 26.42 -1.55 -1.59
CA SER A 371 25.19 -0.92 -1.07
C SER A 371 24.40 -0.23 -2.19
N ARG A 372 23.09 -0.06 -2.02
CA ARG A 372 22.25 0.63 -3.01
C ARG A 372 22.73 2.06 -3.30
N THR A 373 23.10 2.79 -2.25
CA THR A 373 23.63 4.16 -2.36
C THR A 373 25.00 4.20 -3.03
N GLN A 374 25.85 3.20 -2.81
CA GLN A 374 27.15 3.13 -3.49
C GLN A 374 26.99 2.82 -4.99
N ALA A 375 26.08 1.90 -5.34
CA ALA A 375 25.82 1.53 -6.71
C ALA A 375 25.16 2.66 -7.50
N ALA A 376 24.01 3.14 -7.03
CA ALA A 376 23.21 4.10 -7.77
C ALA A 376 23.52 5.56 -7.45
N GLY A 377 24.21 5.82 -6.34
CA GLY A 377 24.43 7.17 -5.84
C GLY A 377 23.34 7.65 -4.91
N LYS A 378 23.56 8.84 -4.34
CA LYS A 378 22.57 9.51 -3.51
C LYS A 378 21.51 10.11 -4.41
N MET A 379 20.24 9.93 -4.02
CA MET A 379 19.14 10.62 -4.70
C MET A 379 19.32 12.12 -4.51
N ASN A 380 19.39 12.85 -5.63
CA ASN A 380 19.21 14.28 -5.64
C ASN A 380 17.72 14.53 -5.90
N TYR A 381 16.97 14.73 -4.83
CA TYR A 381 15.53 14.90 -4.89
C TYR A 381 15.11 16.13 -5.73
N LYS A 382 15.98 17.15 -5.85
CA LYS A 382 15.75 18.34 -6.70
C LYS A 382 15.73 18.01 -8.20
N LEU A 383 16.61 17.12 -8.65
CA LEU A 383 16.75 16.75 -10.06
C LEU A 383 16.04 15.43 -10.40
N ARG A 384 15.52 14.72 -9.40
CA ARG A 384 15.03 13.33 -9.51
C ARG A 384 16.05 12.42 -10.22
N THR A 385 17.32 12.70 -9.99
CA THR A 385 18.46 11.94 -10.51
C THR A 385 19.32 11.50 -9.34
N ARG A 386 20.00 10.37 -9.49
CA ARG A 386 21.00 9.96 -8.53
C ARG A 386 22.38 10.47 -8.96
N MET A 387 23.16 10.95 -8.01
CA MET A 387 24.51 11.46 -8.25
C MET A 387 25.55 10.67 -7.44
N GLY A 388 26.72 10.48 -8.04
CA GLY A 388 27.87 9.86 -7.37
C GLY A 388 27.80 8.34 -7.22
N GLY A 389 26.93 7.66 -7.99
CA GLY A 389 26.91 6.21 -8.07
C GLY A 389 28.11 5.66 -8.84
N GLU A 390 28.61 4.49 -8.43
CA GLU A 390 29.71 3.80 -9.13
C GLU A 390 29.28 3.18 -10.46
N ILE A 391 27.98 2.93 -10.64
CA ILE A 391 27.42 2.27 -11.83
C ILE A 391 26.56 3.26 -12.61
N SER A 392 26.90 3.47 -13.88
CA SER A 392 26.07 4.27 -14.79
C SER A 392 24.96 3.43 -15.42
N GLU A 393 23.87 4.09 -15.81
CA GLU A 393 22.75 3.45 -16.53
C GLU A 393 23.26 2.82 -17.83
N GLU A 394 24.14 3.50 -18.57
CA GLU A 394 24.71 2.98 -19.81
C GLU A 394 25.53 1.71 -19.58
N GLN A 395 26.28 1.63 -18.48
CA GLN A 395 27.05 0.43 -18.11
C GLN A 395 26.11 -0.74 -17.80
N MET A 396 25.05 -0.50 -17.02
CA MET A 396 24.04 -1.52 -16.73
C MET A 396 23.34 -2.00 -18.01
N GLN A 397 22.82 -1.08 -18.81
CA GLN A 397 22.12 -1.38 -20.06
C GLN A 397 23.03 -2.09 -21.08
N ALA A 398 24.31 -1.74 -21.15
CA ALA A 398 25.27 -2.44 -21.99
C ALA A 398 25.50 -3.89 -21.53
N ALA A 399 25.57 -4.12 -20.22
CA ALA A 399 25.67 -5.47 -19.66
C ALA A 399 24.42 -6.30 -19.97
N ILE A 400 23.23 -5.73 -19.77
CA ILE A 400 21.94 -6.39 -20.04
C ILE A 400 21.80 -6.78 -21.51
N ARG A 401 22.16 -5.88 -22.43
CA ARG A 401 22.22 -6.20 -23.87
C ARG A 401 23.21 -7.33 -24.18
N ALA A 402 24.36 -7.35 -23.51
CA ALA A 402 25.35 -8.42 -23.69
C ALA A 402 24.85 -9.78 -23.17
N TYR A 403 24.00 -9.79 -22.14
CA TYR A 403 23.32 -11.00 -21.65
C TYR A 403 22.13 -11.43 -22.51
N GLY A 404 21.65 -10.55 -23.40
CA GLY A 404 20.49 -10.82 -24.25
C GLY A 404 19.17 -10.85 -23.48
N VAL A 405 19.04 -9.95 -22.49
CA VAL A 405 17.86 -9.82 -21.63
C VAL A 405 17.05 -8.60 -22.05
N GLU A 406 15.73 -8.78 -22.22
CA GLU A 406 14.79 -7.68 -22.32
C GLU A 406 14.46 -7.14 -20.93
N LEU A 407 14.80 -5.86 -20.67
CA LEU A 407 14.61 -5.24 -19.36
C LEU A 407 13.50 -4.20 -19.40
N ARG A 408 12.65 -4.17 -18.37
CA ARG A 408 11.69 -3.10 -18.08
C ARG A 408 11.89 -2.59 -16.65
N GLY A 409 11.96 -1.27 -16.51
CA GLY A 409 12.29 -0.60 -15.25
C GLY A 409 13.72 -0.86 -14.80
N ALA A 410 13.88 -1.20 -13.52
CA ALA A 410 15.13 -1.33 -12.77
C ALA A 410 15.88 0.00 -12.52
N GLY A 411 16.72 -0.03 -11.49
CA GLY A 411 17.68 1.01 -11.15
C GLY A 411 19.09 0.45 -11.11
N THR A 412 20.09 1.32 -11.22
CA THR A 412 21.51 0.94 -11.15
C THR A 412 21.89 0.30 -9.81
N ASP A 413 21.07 0.45 -8.77
CA ASP A 413 21.23 -0.19 -7.47
C ASP A 413 20.94 -1.69 -7.48
N GLU A 414 20.35 -2.20 -8.56
CA GLU A 414 20.08 -3.63 -8.79
C GLU A 414 20.86 -4.20 -9.99
N SER A 415 21.78 -3.42 -10.57
CA SER A 415 22.65 -3.82 -11.68
C SER A 415 23.37 -5.15 -11.42
N PRO A 416 23.65 -5.99 -12.44
CA PRO A 416 24.37 -7.26 -12.27
C PRO A 416 25.72 -7.14 -11.53
N PHE A 417 26.36 -5.96 -11.58
CA PHE A 417 27.64 -5.71 -10.93
C PHE A 417 27.56 -5.54 -9.40
N VAL A 418 26.36 -5.37 -8.83
CA VAL A 418 26.18 -5.19 -7.36
C VAL A 418 26.08 -6.52 -6.61
N TYR A 419 26.04 -7.63 -7.34
CA TYR A 419 25.84 -8.97 -6.81
C TYR A 419 27.09 -9.84 -6.98
N LYS A 420 27.27 -10.83 -6.09
CA LYS A 420 28.23 -11.93 -6.35
C LYS A 420 27.74 -12.73 -7.57
N LYS A 421 28.58 -13.59 -8.13
CA LYS A 421 28.12 -14.57 -9.13
C LYS A 421 27.36 -15.68 -8.43
N LEU A 422 26.15 -15.99 -8.87
CA LEU A 422 25.33 -17.01 -8.24
C LEU A 422 26.02 -18.38 -8.27
N GLN A 423 26.72 -18.70 -9.35
CA GLN A 423 27.47 -19.96 -9.44
C GLN A 423 28.51 -20.12 -8.33
N ASP A 424 29.20 -19.05 -7.91
CA ASP A 424 30.20 -19.13 -6.85
C ASP A 424 29.55 -19.40 -5.48
N VAL A 425 28.38 -18.80 -5.25
CA VAL A 425 27.55 -19.02 -4.06
C VAL A 425 27.02 -20.46 -4.03
N LEU A 426 26.55 -20.99 -5.16
CA LEU A 426 26.08 -22.37 -5.29
C LEU A 426 27.22 -23.40 -5.13
N ASN A 427 28.41 -23.10 -5.64
CA ASN A 427 29.59 -23.95 -5.47
C ASN A 427 29.96 -24.10 -3.99
N ALA A 428 29.79 -23.02 -3.22
CA ALA A 428 29.96 -23.05 -1.77
C ALA A 428 28.86 -23.84 -1.06
N HIS A 429 27.82 -24.32 -1.74
CA HIS A 429 26.78 -25.20 -1.17
C HIS A 429 26.72 -26.56 -1.87
N ALA A 430 27.76 -26.95 -2.61
CA ALA A 430 27.76 -28.16 -3.44
C ALA A 430 27.51 -29.48 -2.65
N HIS A 431 27.71 -29.48 -1.33
CA HIS A 431 27.45 -30.62 -0.46
C HIS A 431 26.10 -30.55 0.27
N THR A 432 25.36 -29.44 0.18
CA THR A 432 24.06 -29.26 0.85
C THR A 432 22.89 -29.33 -0.13
N LEU A 433 23.14 -29.19 -1.43
CA LEU A 433 22.14 -29.19 -2.48
C LEU A 433 22.62 -29.87 -3.77
N LYS A 434 21.68 -30.22 -4.63
CA LYS A 434 21.90 -30.49 -6.06
C LYS A 434 21.09 -29.49 -6.90
N ILE A 435 21.59 -29.16 -8.08
CA ILE A 435 20.90 -28.28 -9.03
C ILE A 435 20.08 -29.15 -9.98
N ASN A 436 18.76 -28.95 -10.00
CA ASN A 436 17.83 -29.67 -10.87
C ASN A 436 17.63 -28.94 -12.19
N HIS A 437 17.53 -27.60 -12.17
CA HIS A 437 17.30 -26.77 -13.35
C HIS A 437 18.18 -25.51 -13.31
N ILE A 438 18.78 -25.17 -14.46
CA ILE A 438 19.52 -23.91 -14.68
C ILE A 438 18.69 -23.04 -15.61
N LEU A 439 18.35 -21.85 -15.16
CA LEU A 439 17.41 -20.93 -15.79
C LEU A 439 18.16 -19.67 -16.21
N ARG A 440 18.25 -19.42 -17.51
CA ARG A 440 18.88 -18.22 -18.06
C ARG A 440 17.82 -17.14 -18.31
N PRO A 441 17.98 -15.91 -17.78
CA PRO A 441 17.00 -14.86 -17.98
C PRO A 441 16.94 -14.45 -19.46
N VAL A 442 15.73 -14.15 -19.93
CA VAL A 442 15.46 -13.56 -21.25
C VAL A 442 14.58 -12.32 -21.17
N GLY A 443 13.79 -12.18 -20.10
CA GLY A 443 13.00 -11.00 -19.81
C GLY A 443 12.97 -10.71 -18.31
N VAL A 444 13.12 -9.45 -17.93
CA VAL A 444 13.14 -8.98 -16.53
C VAL A 444 12.29 -7.71 -16.42
N ALA A 445 11.34 -7.71 -15.50
CA ALA A 445 10.52 -6.54 -15.15
C ALA A 445 10.66 -6.20 -13.67
N MET A 446 10.97 -4.94 -13.39
CA MET A 446 11.19 -4.41 -12.04
C MET A 446 10.64 -2.99 -11.93
N ALA A 447 10.49 -2.48 -10.71
CA ALA A 447 10.29 -1.05 -10.48
C ALA A 447 11.40 -0.20 -11.12
N GLY A 448 11.05 0.95 -11.68
CA GLY A 448 12.04 1.91 -12.20
C GLY A 448 12.93 2.51 -11.10
N GLY A 449 14.19 2.82 -11.41
CA GLY A 449 15.18 3.33 -10.44
C GLY A 449 14.86 4.67 -9.75
N ASN A 450 13.83 5.38 -10.24
CA ASN A 450 13.32 6.64 -9.70
C ASN A 450 11.90 6.52 -9.12
N GLU A 451 11.38 5.30 -8.96
CA GLU A 451 10.06 5.12 -8.37
C GLU A 451 10.03 5.59 -6.91
N PHE A 452 9.06 6.45 -6.65
CA PHE A 452 8.82 7.14 -5.39
C PHE A 452 7.60 6.51 -4.70
N ASP A 453 7.54 6.58 -3.37
CA ASP A 453 6.32 6.29 -2.60
C ASP A 453 5.46 7.57 -2.54
N PRO A 454 4.40 7.70 -3.34
CA PRO A 454 3.56 8.91 -3.32
C PRO A 454 2.80 9.12 -2.00
N SER A 455 2.78 8.12 -1.10
CA SER A 455 2.18 8.23 0.23
C SER A 455 3.15 8.73 1.31
N GLN A 456 4.44 8.84 1.00
CA GLN A 456 5.50 9.32 1.89
C GLN A 456 6.30 10.46 1.24
N PHE A 457 5.68 11.63 1.11
CA PHE A 457 6.48 12.84 0.96
C PHE A 457 7.10 13.20 2.31
N ASP A 458 8.42 13.07 2.42
CA ASP A 458 9.18 13.30 3.64
C ASP A 458 9.51 14.80 3.80
N LEU A 459 9.07 15.42 4.90
CA LEU A 459 9.38 16.82 5.22
C LEU A 459 10.88 17.09 5.36
N ASP A 460 11.71 16.05 5.59
CA ASP A 460 13.17 16.17 5.51
C ASP A 460 13.63 16.45 4.07
N GLN A 461 12.95 15.95 3.04
CA GLN A 461 13.27 16.20 1.64
C GLN A 461 12.97 17.65 1.22
N LEU A 462 11.84 18.22 1.66
CA LEU A 462 11.54 19.65 1.43
C LEU A 462 12.58 20.55 2.11
N PHE A 463 13.03 20.17 3.30
CA PHE A 463 14.09 20.87 4.00
C PHE A 463 15.42 20.83 3.23
N GLU A 464 15.83 19.66 2.73
CA GLU A 464 17.02 19.53 1.88
C GLU A 464 16.91 20.34 0.58
N MET A 465 15.72 20.40 -0.04
CA MET A 465 15.48 21.21 -1.23
C MET A 465 15.65 22.71 -0.95
N ILE A 466 15.01 23.23 0.11
CA ILE A 466 15.17 24.63 0.52
C ILE A 466 16.64 24.92 0.86
N GLN A 467 17.33 23.99 1.50
CA GLN A 467 18.77 24.10 1.77
C GLN A 467 19.63 24.18 0.52
N SER A 468 19.26 23.45 -0.53
CA SER A 468 19.96 23.50 -1.82
C SER A 468 19.71 24.80 -2.60
N ILE A 469 18.58 25.48 -2.36
CA ILE A 469 18.25 26.77 -2.97
C ILE A 469 19.03 27.89 -2.28
N TYR A 470 19.29 27.76 -0.98
CA TYR A 470 19.98 28.76 -0.16
C TYR A 470 21.28 28.23 0.47
N PRO A 471 22.30 27.84 -0.32
CA PRO A 471 23.49 27.15 0.18
C PRO A 471 24.37 28.02 1.10
N GLU A 472 24.30 29.35 0.95
CA GLU A 472 25.11 30.32 1.71
C GLU A 472 24.34 30.92 2.92
N ASP A 473 23.07 30.53 3.12
CA ASP A 473 22.21 31.08 4.17
C ASP A 473 22.13 30.17 5.39
N THR A 474 21.79 30.77 6.53
CA THR A 474 21.50 30.00 7.75
C THR A 474 20.06 29.53 7.71
N ILE A 475 19.83 28.23 7.79
CA ILE A 475 18.48 27.65 7.72
C ILE A 475 18.16 26.96 9.03
N GLU A 476 17.04 27.36 9.62
CA GLU A 476 16.51 26.82 10.87
C GLU A 476 15.16 26.15 10.61
N ARG A 477 14.88 25.04 11.31
CA ARG A 477 13.63 24.29 11.18
C ARG A 477 13.06 24.02 12.56
N LYS A 478 11.74 24.20 12.74
CA LYS A 478 11.05 23.79 13.97
C LYS A 478 11.07 22.25 14.14
N GLU A 479 11.01 21.78 15.38
CA GLU A 479 11.05 20.33 15.69
C GLU A 479 9.89 19.54 15.06
N ASP A 480 8.72 20.17 14.95
CA ASP A 480 7.52 19.62 14.32
C ASP A 480 7.58 19.59 12.78
N LYS A 481 8.64 20.16 12.19
CA LYS A 481 8.91 20.27 10.74
C LYS A 481 7.87 21.08 9.96
N THR A 482 7.09 21.92 10.64
CA THR A 482 6.00 22.73 10.03
C THR A 482 6.46 24.11 9.58
N HIS A 483 7.67 24.50 9.94
CA HIS A 483 8.23 25.80 9.59
C HIS A 483 9.73 25.71 9.30
N ILE A 484 10.16 26.33 8.20
CA ILE A 484 11.55 26.49 7.82
C ILE A 484 11.84 27.99 7.67
N GLN A 485 12.89 28.48 8.32
CA GLN A 485 13.33 29.86 8.25
C GLN A 485 14.71 29.94 7.61
N VAL A 486 14.82 30.67 6.51
CA VAL A 486 16.08 30.96 5.81
C VAL A 486 16.52 32.37 6.19
N THR A 487 17.77 32.51 6.65
CA THR A 487 18.35 33.76 7.12
C THR A 487 19.63 34.10 6.35
N HIS A 488 19.57 35.17 5.57
CA HIS A 488 20.73 35.73 4.87
C HIS A 488 21.39 36.84 5.71
N LYS A 489 22.68 36.68 6.04
CA LYS A 489 23.43 37.68 6.84
C LYS A 489 24.12 38.69 5.94
N LYS A 490 23.88 39.99 6.18
CA LYS A 490 24.59 41.11 5.52
C LYS A 490 25.47 41.87 6.52
N LEU A 491 26.43 42.64 6.00
CA LEU A 491 27.36 43.48 6.77
C LEU A 491 26.68 44.45 7.77
N PHE A 492 25.42 44.84 7.56
CA PHE A 492 24.64 45.72 8.44
C PHE A 492 23.20 45.22 8.70
N GLY A 493 22.95 43.90 8.76
CA GLY A 493 21.62 43.35 9.08
C GLY A 493 21.43 41.88 8.72
N LYS A 494 20.22 41.35 8.96
CA LYS A 494 19.79 40.01 8.50
C LYS A 494 18.48 40.12 7.72
N LYS A 495 18.29 39.27 6.72
CA LYS A 495 17.01 39.12 5.99
C LYS A 495 16.48 37.71 6.20
N THR A 496 15.16 37.56 6.36
CA THR A 496 14.54 36.26 6.63
C THR A 496 13.42 35.93 5.65
N LYS A 497 13.38 34.67 5.21
CA LYS A 497 12.28 34.07 4.44
C LYS A 497 11.75 32.87 5.22
N GLY A 498 10.47 32.85 5.53
CA GLY A 498 9.77 31.77 6.22
C GLY A 498 8.97 30.91 5.23
N PHE A 499 8.97 29.61 5.46
CA PHE A 499 8.19 28.61 4.73
C PHE A 499 7.33 27.87 5.75
N ASN A 500 6.03 28.15 5.78
CA ASN A 500 5.04 27.46 6.60
C ASN A 500 4.48 26.27 5.84
N ILE A 501 4.56 25.08 6.41
CA ILE A 501 4.25 23.83 5.73
C ILE A 501 3.06 23.17 6.39
N MET A 502 2.03 22.94 5.59
CA MET A 502 0.82 22.26 5.97
C MET A 502 0.65 21.03 5.08
N THR A 503 0.32 19.87 5.65
CA THR A 503 0.09 18.64 4.87
C THR A 503 -1.20 17.97 5.32
N SER A 504 -1.77 17.16 4.43
CA SER A 504 -2.91 16.28 4.74
C SER A 504 -2.66 15.32 5.92
N GLN A 505 -1.40 15.08 6.29
CA GLN A 505 -1.03 14.18 7.39
C GLN A 505 -0.73 14.93 8.70
N THR A 506 -0.16 16.14 8.63
CA THR A 506 0.22 16.91 9.83
C THR A 506 -0.91 17.81 10.34
N HIS A 507 -1.74 18.34 9.45
CA HIS A 507 -2.86 19.23 9.78
C HIS A 507 -4.09 18.91 8.90
N PRO A 508 -4.69 17.72 9.03
CA PRO A 508 -5.70 17.20 8.09
C PRO A 508 -6.91 18.12 7.95
N GLU A 509 -7.41 18.69 9.05
CA GLU A 509 -8.62 19.54 9.05
C GLU A 509 -8.36 20.89 8.37
N GLU A 510 -7.29 21.58 8.76
CA GLU A 510 -6.90 22.87 8.17
C GLU A 510 -6.54 22.72 6.69
N PHE A 511 -5.82 21.65 6.34
CA PHE A 511 -5.46 21.33 4.96
C PHE A 511 -6.70 21.07 4.11
N THR A 512 -7.62 20.22 4.59
CA THR A 512 -8.86 19.90 3.87
C THR A 512 -9.71 21.15 3.68
N THR A 513 -9.87 21.96 4.74
CA THR A 513 -10.65 23.21 4.69
C THR A 513 -10.08 24.18 3.66
N MET A 514 -8.75 24.34 3.63
CA MET A 514 -8.07 25.23 2.69
C MET A 514 -8.19 24.74 1.24
N ILE A 515 -7.96 23.45 0.99
CA ILE A 515 -8.08 22.87 -0.37
C ILE A 515 -9.53 22.96 -0.86
N GLN A 516 -10.52 22.65 -0.01
CA GLN A 516 -11.93 22.80 -0.35
C GLN A 516 -12.31 24.27 -0.62
N GLY A 517 -11.80 25.21 0.17
CA GLY A 517 -11.99 26.63 -0.07
C GLY A 517 -11.40 27.09 -1.40
N MET A 518 -10.19 26.63 -1.73
CA MET A 518 -9.53 26.91 -3.00
C MET A 518 -10.29 26.30 -4.18
N LEU A 519 -10.70 25.03 -4.10
CA LEU A 519 -11.51 24.37 -5.14
C LEU A 519 -12.86 25.06 -5.32
N GLY A 520 -13.51 25.44 -4.22
CA GLY A 520 -14.75 26.21 -4.23
C GLY A 520 -14.58 27.54 -4.97
N PHE A 521 -13.53 28.30 -4.64
CA PHE A 521 -13.19 29.55 -5.33
C PHE A 521 -12.93 29.32 -6.83
N LEU A 522 -12.05 28.38 -7.19
CA LEU A 522 -11.68 28.10 -8.59
C LEU A 522 -12.85 27.56 -9.42
N SER A 523 -13.78 26.82 -8.81
CA SER A 523 -14.96 26.29 -9.48
C SER A 523 -16.01 27.36 -9.85
N GLN A 524 -15.97 28.52 -9.18
CA GLN A 524 -16.88 29.63 -9.43
C GLN A 524 -16.40 30.57 -10.54
N ILE A 525 -15.13 30.47 -10.95
CA ILE A 525 -14.57 31.24 -12.05
C ILE A 525 -15.14 30.68 -13.36
N GLU A 526 -15.74 31.52 -14.19
CA GLU A 526 -16.22 31.10 -15.51
C GLU A 526 -15.02 31.02 -16.49
N GLY A 527 -14.37 29.85 -16.53
CA GLY A 527 -13.18 29.65 -17.36
C GLY A 527 -13.50 29.63 -18.86
N LYS A 528 -12.71 30.35 -19.66
CA LYS A 528 -12.87 30.35 -21.14
C LYS A 528 -12.59 28.99 -21.79
N ASN A 529 -11.84 28.12 -21.11
CA ASN A 529 -11.53 26.76 -21.53
C ASN A 529 -11.95 25.78 -20.43
N ALA A 530 -13.16 25.24 -20.55
CA ALA A 530 -13.75 24.32 -19.57
C ALA A 530 -12.92 23.05 -19.36
N SER A 531 -12.31 22.50 -20.42
CA SER A 531 -11.47 21.30 -20.32
C SER A 531 -10.19 21.56 -19.54
N LEU A 532 -9.58 22.72 -19.71
CA LEU A 532 -8.39 23.11 -18.96
C LEU A 532 -8.76 23.36 -17.50
N GLN A 533 -9.86 24.07 -17.25
CA GLN A 533 -10.36 24.33 -15.89
C GLN A 533 -10.62 23.03 -15.13
N GLU A 534 -11.23 22.03 -15.76
CA GLU A 534 -11.43 20.71 -15.18
C GLU A 534 -10.10 20.07 -14.77
N LYS A 535 -9.09 20.08 -15.64
CA LYS A 535 -7.75 19.54 -15.34
C LYS A 535 -7.05 20.29 -14.20
N VAL A 536 -7.20 21.61 -14.14
CA VAL A 536 -6.69 22.44 -13.04
C VAL A 536 -7.37 22.08 -11.71
N LEU A 537 -8.70 21.90 -11.71
CA LEU A 537 -9.44 21.46 -10.53
C LEU A 537 -9.00 20.05 -10.07
N ILE A 538 -8.80 19.12 -11.01
CA ILE A 538 -8.28 17.78 -10.69
C ILE A 538 -6.89 17.89 -10.05
N LYS A 539 -5.99 18.71 -10.61
CA LYS A 539 -4.66 18.94 -10.02
C LYS A 539 -4.77 19.45 -8.59
N CYS A 540 -5.59 20.48 -8.36
CA CYS A 540 -5.83 21.06 -7.04
C CYS A 540 -6.42 20.04 -6.05
N ALA A 541 -7.31 19.15 -6.50
CA ALA A 541 -7.91 18.10 -5.67
C ALA A 541 -6.92 16.99 -5.28
N THR A 542 -5.81 16.86 -6.02
CA THR A 542 -4.77 15.86 -5.76
C THR A 542 -3.60 16.38 -4.93
N LEU A 543 -3.65 17.65 -4.49
CA LEU A 543 -2.61 18.23 -3.64
C LEU A 543 -2.60 17.58 -2.26
N ASN A 544 -1.40 17.33 -1.72
CA ASN A 544 -1.20 16.71 -0.41
C ASN A 544 -0.38 17.58 0.57
N MET A 545 0.11 18.73 0.08
CA MET A 545 0.96 19.68 0.78
C MET A 545 0.67 21.12 0.31
N VAL A 546 0.76 22.06 1.23
CA VAL A 546 0.78 23.50 0.97
C VAL A 546 1.98 24.12 1.68
N VAL A 547 2.65 25.03 0.99
CA VAL A 547 3.78 25.79 1.51
C VAL A 547 3.44 27.28 1.41
N GLY A 548 3.17 27.91 2.55
CA GLY A 548 2.99 29.35 2.67
C GLY A 548 4.34 30.07 2.79
N ILE A 549 4.52 31.16 2.06
CA ILE A 549 5.75 31.95 2.05
C ILE A 549 5.57 33.22 2.87
N GLU A 550 6.44 33.45 3.85
CA GLU A 550 6.52 34.68 4.65
C GLU A 550 7.82 35.41 4.35
N THR A 551 7.75 36.69 3.98
CA THR A 551 8.92 37.52 3.71
C THR A 551 8.68 38.96 4.16
N GLU A 552 9.73 39.62 4.66
CA GLU A 552 9.70 41.03 5.07
C GLU A 552 9.89 41.99 3.88
N GLU A 553 10.26 41.47 2.69
CA GLU A 553 10.47 42.24 1.46
C GLU A 553 9.51 41.79 0.36
N ASP A 554 9.21 42.71 -0.56
CA ASP A 554 8.53 42.40 -1.81
C ASP A 554 9.26 41.28 -2.55
N ILE A 555 8.50 40.37 -3.15
CA ILE A 555 9.07 39.21 -3.86
C ILE A 555 9.78 39.72 -5.12
N SER A 556 11.11 39.68 -5.12
CA SER A 556 11.93 40.03 -6.28
C SER A 556 11.76 39.00 -7.41
N GLU A 557 12.09 39.37 -8.65
CA GLU A 557 12.11 38.41 -9.77
C GLU A 557 13.04 37.23 -9.49
N GLU A 558 14.18 37.47 -8.84
CA GLU A 558 15.12 36.42 -8.42
C GLU A 558 14.47 35.44 -7.45
N PHE A 559 13.76 35.95 -6.42
CA PHE A 559 13.06 35.09 -5.47
C PHE A 559 11.86 34.37 -6.10
N PHE A 560 11.14 35.02 -7.01
CA PHE A 560 10.06 34.37 -7.74
C PHE A 560 10.56 33.20 -8.60
N ASN A 561 11.69 33.36 -9.28
CA ASN A 561 12.33 32.27 -10.02
C ASN A 561 12.78 31.13 -9.10
N GLU A 562 13.26 31.42 -7.88
CA GLU A 562 13.55 30.39 -6.87
C GLU A 562 12.27 29.59 -6.50
N LEU A 563 11.12 30.27 -6.35
CA LEU A 563 9.83 29.64 -6.05
C LEU A 563 9.33 28.78 -7.22
N LEU A 564 9.54 29.22 -8.47
CA LEU A 564 9.22 28.42 -9.66
C LEU A 564 10.04 27.12 -9.70
N HIS A 565 11.33 27.20 -9.39
CA HIS A 565 12.18 26.01 -9.28
C HIS A 565 11.72 25.05 -8.16
N LEU A 566 11.29 25.60 -7.02
CA LEU A 566 10.72 24.78 -5.94
C LEU A 566 9.40 24.14 -6.38
N ALA A 567 8.52 24.88 -7.04
CA ALA A 567 7.24 24.37 -7.52
C ALA A 567 7.41 23.26 -8.57
N ASP A 568 8.40 23.37 -9.46
CA ASP A 568 8.68 22.34 -10.48
C ASP A 568 9.18 21.04 -9.86
N ALA A 569 10.09 21.15 -8.88
CA ALA A 569 10.60 19.99 -8.15
C ALA A 569 9.51 19.25 -7.37
N LEU A 570 8.49 19.98 -6.90
CA LEU A 570 7.37 19.45 -6.12
C LEU A 570 6.16 19.04 -6.98
N ASP A 571 6.19 19.26 -8.29
CA ASP A 571 4.99 19.18 -9.15
C ASP A 571 3.82 19.96 -8.53
N ALA A 572 4.09 21.21 -8.12
CA ALA A 572 3.14 22.08 -7.44
C ALA A 572 2.48 23.08 -8.41
N VAL A 573 1.40 23.70 -7.94
CA VAL A 573 0.82 24.90 -8.56
C VAL A 573 1.09 26.09 -7.64
N ILE A 574 1.33 27.27 -8.22
CA ILE A 574 1.61 28.48 -7.46
C ILE A 574 0.37 29.34 -7.43
N PHE A 575 -0.11 29.66 -6.23
CA PHE A 575 -1.13 30.68 -6.06
C PHE A 575 -0.46 32.05 -5.88
N TRP A 576 -0.70 32.95 -6.82
CA TRP A 576 -0.02 34.23 -6.94
C TRP A 576 -1.01 35.40 -7.05
N GLY A 577 -0.63 36.56 -6.50
CA GLY A 577 -1.26 37.84 -6.83
C GLY A 577 -2.79 37.89 -6.70
N GLY A 578 -3.36 37.48 -5.55
CA GLY A 578 -4.77 37.68 -5.24
C GLY A 578 -5.79 36.84 -6.02
N GLY A 579 -5.35 35.80 -6.75
CA GLY A 579 -6.27 34.87 -7.43
C GLY A 579 -5.75 34.22 -8.71
N SER A 580 -4.47 34.42 -9.06
CA SER A 580 -3.86 33.77 -10.23
C SER A 580 -3.27 32.43 -9.82
N LEU A 581 -3.53 31.38 -10.60
CA LEU A 581 -2.91 30.08 -10.45
C LEU A 581 -1.91 29.87 -11.59
N LEU A 582 -0.66 29.59 -11.26
CA LEU A 582 0.43 29.42 -12.21
C LEU A 582 0.93 27.97 -12.19
N ASN A 583 1.40 27.49 -13.34
CA ASN A 583 2.17 26.25 -13.42
C ASN A 583 3.61 26.47 -12.95
N PRO A 584 4.42 25.41 -12.77
CA PRO A 584 5.82 25.55 -12.38
C PRO A 584 6.71 26.33 -13.35
N GLN A 585 6.27 26.50 -14.59
CA GLN A 585 6.95 27.30 -15.61
C GLN A 585 6.57 28.79 -15.55
N GLY A 586 5.69 29.17 -14.62
CA GLY A 586 5.25 30.54 -14.39
C GLY A 586 4.14 31.01 -15.32
N GLN A 587 3.57 30.10 -16.12
CA GLN A 587 2.48 30.41 -17.04
C GLN A 587 1.14 30.40 -16.31
N LEU A 588 0.24 31.30 -16.68
CA LEU A 588 -1.08 31.38 -16.11
C LEU A 588 -1.94 30.16 -16.49
N LEU A 589 -2.34 29.38 -15.49
CA LEU A 589 -3.31 28.29 -15.65
C LEU A 589 -4.74 28.84 -15.59
N LEU A 590 -5.03 29.69 -14.62
CA LEU A 590 -6.34 30.29 -14.41
C LEU A 590 -6.22 31.56 -13.54
N ASP A 591 -6.81 32.68 -13.96
CA ASP A 591 -6.99 33.87 -13.12
C ASP A 591 -8.45 34.09 -12.72
N VAL A 592 -8.71 35.12 -11.92
CA VAL A 592 -10.05 35.52 -11.47
C VAL A 592 -11.02 35.93 -12.58
N ASN A 593 -10.50 36.22 -13.78
CA ASN A 593 -11.30 36.58 -14.95
C ASN A 593 -11.55 35.38 -15.88
N GLY A 594 -11.06 34.18 -15.52
CA GLY A 594 -11.17 32.97 -16.33
C GLY A 594 -10.19 32.91 -17.50
N GLU A 595 -9.14 33.75 -17.51
CA GLU A 595 -8.09 33.76 -18.52
C GLU A 595 -7.03 32.69 -18.24
N SER A 596 -6.37 32.23 -19.32
CA SER A 596 -5.26 31.30 -19.26
C SER A 596 -4.24 31.59 -20.36
N GLU A 597 -2.97 31.32 -20.08
CA GLU A 597 -1.88 31.40 -21.07
C GLU A 597 -1.58 30.03 -21.71
N VAL A 598 -2.20 28.96 -21.22
CA VAL A 598 -2.05 27.60 -21.74
C VAL A 598 -3.36 27.08 -22.31
N GLU A 599 -3.27 26.24 -23.34
CA GLU A 599 -4.45 25.60 -23.95
C GLU A 599 -4.77 24.24 -23.31
N ASP A 600 -3.77 23.60 -22.70
CA ASP A 600 -3.89 22.32 -22.04
C ASP A 600 -2.92 22.19 -20.87
N TYR A 601 -3.24 21.33 -19.90
CA TYR A 601 -2.43 21.08 -18.71
C TYR A 601 -2.42 19.59 -18.37
N LYS A 602 -1.22 19.01 -18.28
CA LYS A 602 -1.06 17.59 -17.96
C LYS A 602 -1.07 17.39 -16.46
N VAL A 603 -2.07 16.66 -15.97
CA VAL A 603 -2.16 16.27 -14.56
C VAL A 603 -1.52 14.90 -14.36
N THR A 604 -0.62 14.80 -13.39
CA THR A 604 -0.08 13.52 -12.93
C THR A 604 -0.47 13.36 -11.46
N ALA A 605 -1.26 12.34 -11.15
CA ALA A 605 -1.72 12.05 -9.79
C ALA A 605 -1.68 10.55 -9.51
N HIS A 606 -1.40 10.17 -8.27
CA HIS A 606 -1.52 8.77 -7.85
C HIS A 606 -3.01 8.38 -7.77
N THR A 607 -3.37 7.20 -8.25
CA THR A 607 -4.78 6.75 -8.30
C THR A 607 -5.42 6.67 -6.92
N SER A 608 -4.65 6.51 -5.84
CA SER A 608 -5.21 6.58 -4.48
C SER A 608 -5.81 7.94 -4.11
N PHE A 609 -5.46 9.03 -4.83
CA PHE A 609 -6.12 10.33 -4.70
C PHE A 609 -7.37 10.46 -5.59
N LEU A 610 -7.60 9.48 -6.48
CA LEU A 610 -8.72 9.41 -7.44
C LEU A 610 -9.70 8.27 -7.10
N ASP A 611 -9.29 7.25 -6.33
CA ASP A 611 -10.05 6.03 -6.01
C ASP A 611 -11.19 6.23 -4.99
N ASP A 612 -11.44 7.47 -4.55
CA ASP A 612 -12.74 7.91 -4.03
C ASP A 612 -13.79 8.10 -5.16
N VAL A 613 -13.45 7.77 -6.42
CA VAL A 613 -14.35 7.86 -7.59
C VAL A 613 -14.28 6.59 -8.45
N ARG A 614 -14.97 5.52 -8.04
CA ARG A 614 -15.32 4.41 -8.97
C ARG A 614 -16.39 4.90 -9.97
N PRO A 615 -16.36 4.48 -11.25
CA PRO A 615 -17.49 4.70 -12.13
C PRO A 615 -18.73 3.98 -11.59
N PRO A 616 -19.90 4.63 -11.57
CA PRO A 616 -21.11 4.08 -10.98
C PRO A 616 -21.61 2.86 -11.76
N SER A 617 -22.18 1.88 -11.05
CA SER A 617 -22.80 0.72 -11.71
C SER A 617 -24.00 1.13 -12.56
N GLN A 618 -24.50 0.20 -13.39
CA GLN A 618 -25.66 0.47 -14.22
C GLN A 618 -26.91 0.77 -13.39
N SER A 619 -27.16 0.03 -12.31
CA SER A 619 -28.31 0.32 -11.42
C SER A 619 -28.15 1.67 -10.71
N ALA A 620 -26.93 2.03 -10.29
CA ALA A 620 -26.61 3.34 -9.72
C ALA A 620 -26.90 4.48 -10.71
N THR A 621 -26.49 4.30 -11.96
CA THR A 621 -26.68 5.29 -13.03
C THR A 621 -28.16 5.47 -13.35
N LEU A 622 -28.88 4.37 -13.57
CA LEU A 622 -30.32 4.40 -13.86
C LEU A 622 -31.13 4.97 -12.68
N ARG A 623 -30.70 4.73 -11.44
CA ARG A 623 -31.33 5.30 -10.26
C ARG A 623 -31.14 6.81 -10.21
N LYS A 624 -29.90 7.27 -10.41
CA LYS A 624 -29.58 8.70 -10.53
C LYS A 624 -30.48 9.36 -11.58
N GLU A 625 -30.59 8.78 -12.77
CA GLU A 625 -31.44 9.30 -13.85
C GLU A 625 -32.93 9.40 -13.43
N ARG A 626 -33.48 8.38 -12.75
CA ARG A 626 -34.85 8.43 -12.21
C ARG A 626 -35.05 9.55 -11.20
N SER A 627 -34.12 9.69 -10.25
CA SER A 627 -34.18 10.75 -9.24
C SER A 627 -34.11 12.14 -9.86
N GLU A 628 -33.22 12.34 -10.83
CA GLU A 628 -33.04 13.61 -11.55
C GLU A 628 -34.27 13.98 -12.38
N GLN A 629 -34.89 12.98 -13.03
CA GLN A 629 -36.15 13.17 -13.73
C GLN A 629 -37.26 13.62 -12.79
N LEU A 630 -37.41 12.98 -11.62
CA LEU A 630 -38.41 13.37 -10.62
C LEU A 630 -38.20 14.79 -10.11
N LEU A 631 -36.94 15.21 -9.88
CA LEU A 631 -36.62 16.58 -9.45
C LEU A 631 -36.94 17.60 -10.55
N THR A 632 -36.70 17.26 -11.82
CA THR A 632 -37.10 18.09 -12.97
C THR A 632 -38.61 18.26 -13.05
N GLU A 633 -39.37 17.17 -12.92
CA GLU A 633 -40.84 17.20 -12.93
C GLU A 633 -41.43 18.06 -11.79
N GLN A 634 -40.74 18.11 -10.65
CA GLN A 634 -41.11 18.94 -9.50
C GLN A 634 -40.62 20.40 -9.61
N GLY A 635 -39.85 20.74 -10.65
CA GLY A 635 -39.28 22.07 -10.82
C GLY A 635 -38.20 22.41 -9.79
N ILE A 636 -37.53 21.40 -9.22
CA ILE A 636 -36.50 21.56 -8.19
C ILE A 636 -35.12 21.53 -8.87
N PRO A 637 -34.30 22.61 -8.74
CA PRO A 637 -32.95 22.62 -9.30
C PRO A 637 -32.05 21.65 -8.52
N PHE A 638 -31.27 20.83 -9.23
CA PHE A 638 -30.32 19.89 -8.65
C PHE A 638 -28.97 19.95 -9.39
N ASN A 639 -27.93 19.42 -8.76
CA ASN A 639 -26.62 19.31 -9.38
C ASN A 639 -26.50 18.01 -10.18
N VAL A 640 -26.46 18.14 -11.50
CA VAL A 640 -26.29 17.02 -12.47
C VAL A 640 -24.96 16.29 -12.29
N HIS A 641 -23.96 16.94 -11.68
CA HIS A 641 -22.64 16.36 -11.42
C HIS A 641 -22.56 15.61 -10.09
N LEU A 642 -23.62 15.58 -9.27
CA LEU A 642 -23.61 14.71 -8.09
C LEU A 642 -23.38 13.25 -8.51
N PRO A 643 -22.44 12.54 -7.85
CA PRO A 643 -22.09 11.18 -8.24
C PRO A 643 -23.31 10.27 -8.10
N ALA A 644 -23.39 9.24 -8.94
CA ALA A 644 -24.35 8.17 -8.71
C ALA A 644 -23.88 7.33 -7.52
N ARG A 645 -24.76 7.12 -6.54
CA ARG A 645 -24.46 6.36 -5.32
C ARG A 645 -24.36 4.85 -5.59
N ALA A 646 -23.83 4.07 -4.64
CA ALA A 646 -23.64 2.63 -4.80
C ALA A 646 -24.88 1.90 -5.36
N GLY A 647 -24.66 1.02 -6.34
CA GLY A 647 -25.73 0.29 -7.01
C GLY A 647 -26.20 -0.95 -6.26
N ASP A 648 -27.32 -1.51 -6.72
CA ASP A 648 -27.95 -2.72 -6.17
C ASP A 648 -26.96 -3.90 -6.07
N GLU A 649 -25.96 -3.95 -6.94
CA GLU A 649 -25.02 -5.06 -7.08
C GLU A 649 -24.04 -5.17 -5.90
N HIS A 650 -23.77 -4.05 -5.23
CA HIS A 650 -22.68 -3.95 -4.25
C HIS A 650 -23.14 -3.42 -2.89
N THR A 651 -24.41 -3.02 -2.75
CA THR A 651 -24.95 -2.53 -1.49
C THR A 651 -25.65 -3.63 -0.70
N THR A 652 -25.26 -3.75 0.57
CA THR A 652 -26.00 -4.47 1.61
C THR A 652 -26.96 -3.51 2.30
N ILE A 653 -28.06 -4.02 2.83
CA ILE A 653 -28.99 -3.25 3.66
C ILE A 653 -29.16 -3.97 5.00
N ARG A 654 -29.46 -3.20 6.05
CA ARG A 654 -29.82 -3.74 7.37
C ARG A 654 -31.02 -4.68 7.24
N ASN A 655 -31.02 -5.74 8.02
CA ASN A 655 -32.11 -6.71 8.00
C ASN A 655 -33.34 -6.21 8.78
N VAL A 656 -34.49 -6.85 8.58
CA VAL A 656 -35.77 -6.40 9.18
C VAL A 656 -35.73 -6.28 10.71
N GLN A 657 -34.99 -7.16 11.39
CA GLN A 657 -34.84 -7.12 12.85
C GLN A 657 -34.04 -5.88 13.26
N GLU A 658 -32.88 -5.66 12.66
CA GLU A 658 -32.03 -4.49 12.94
C GLU A 658 -32.80 -3.18 12.74
N VAL A 659 -33.61 -3.11 11.68
CA VAL A 659 -34.43 -1.94 11.37
C VAL A 659 -35.54 -1.73 12.40
N ALA A 660 -36.19 -2.80 12.86
CA ALA A 660 -37.22 -2.73 13.89
C ALA A 660 -36.65 -2.30 15.26
N GLU A 661 -35.53 -2.89 15.68
CA GLU A 661 -34.85 -2.53 16.94
C GLU A 661 -34.41 -1.05 16.94
N ARG A 662 -33.86 -0.59 15.81
CA ARG A 662 -33.51 0.84 15.62
C ARG A 662 -34.74 1.73 15.62
N ALA A 663 -35.86 1.30 15.02
CA ALA A 663 -37.11 2.07 15.06
C ALA A 663 -37.61 2.25 16.50
N VAL A 664 -37.55 1.20 17.31
CA VAL A 664 -37.91 1.23 18.73
C VAL A 664 -36.99 2.19 19.50
N SER A 665 -35.67 2.09 19.33
CA SER A 665 -34.73 2.95 20.06
C SER A 665 -34.92 4.44 19.71
N LEU A 666 -35.14 4.76 18.43
CA LEU A 666 -35.41 6.12 17.96
C LEU A 666 -36.73 6.66 18.51
N CYS A 667 -37.79 5.85 18.51
CA CYS A 667 -39.08 6.25 19.05
C CYS A 667 -38.97 6.56 20.56
N ILE A 668 -38.26 5.74 21.33
CA ILE A 668 -38.10 5.95 22.78
C ILE A 668 -37.26 7.21 23.06
N ALA A 669 -36.15 7.40 22.35
CA ALA A 669 -35.31 8.57 22.53
C ALA A 669 -36.03 9.87 22.13
N ALA A 670 -36.80 9.84 21.03
CA ALA A 670 -37.60 10.97 20.58
C ALA A 670 -38.76 11.30 21.54
N LEU A 671 -39.45 10.28 22.07
CA LEU A 671 -40.49 10.43 23.10
C LEU A 671 -39.95 11.16 24.33
N LYS A 672 -38.77 10.77 24.81
CA LYS A 672 -38.12 11.46 25.92
C LYS A 672 -37.84 12.94 25.60
N GLY A 673 -37.32 13.22 24.40
CA GLY A 673 -37.10 14.58 23.92
C GLY A 673 -38.40 15.39 23.90
N GLU A 674 -39.49 14.81 23.41
CA GLU A 674 -40.80 15.46 23.35
C GLU A 674 -41.36 15.80 24.74
N CYS A 675 -41.38 14.84 25.67
CA CYS A 675 -41.87 15.04 27.05
C CYS A 675 -41.09 16.16 27.76
N LEU A 676 -39.75 16.10 27.71
CA LEU A 676 -38.90 17.14 28.30
C LEU A 676 -39.09 18.50 27.61
N GLY A 677 -39.27 18.51 26.28
CA GLY A 677 -39.54 19.72 25.50
C GLY A 677 -40.90 20.35 25.79
N ALA A 678 -41.90 19.53 26.13
CA ALA A 678 -43.23 19.96 26.58
C ALA A 678 -43.25 20.49 28.03
N GLY A 679 -42.13 20.35 28.75
CA GLY A 679 -41.99 20.81 30.14
C GLY A 679 -42.54 19.82 31.17
N GLU A 680 -42.67 18.54 30.82
CA GLU A 680 -42.99 17.47 31.78
C GLU A 680 -41.84 17.28 32.79
N SER A 681 -42.15 16.70 33.95
CA SER A 681 -41.13 16.46 34.98
C SER A 681 -40.13 15.40 34.51
N ALA A 682 -38.87 15.56 34.92
CA ALA A 682 -37.80 14.60 34.65
C ALA A 682 -38.15 13.20 35.18
N GLU A 683 -38.74 13.14 36.37
CA GLU A 683 -39.14 11.90 37.02
C GLU A 683 -40.28 11.19 36.29
N ASP A 684 -41.35 11.91 35.91
CA ASP A 684 -42.49 11.31 35.20
C ASP A 684 -42.07 10.86 33.79
N THR A 685 -41.23 11.65 33.11
CA THR A 685 -40.67 11.28 31.80
C THR A 685 -39.83 10.02 31.88
N ALA A 686 -38.94 9.92 32.89
CA ALA A 686 -38.10 8.74 33.08
C ALA A 686 -38.94 7.47 33.35
N ALA A 687 -40.01 7.59 34.15
CA ALA A 687 -40.92 6.48 34.43
C ALA A 687 -41.64 6.00 33.15
N LEU A 688 -42.16 6.92 32.34
CA LEU A 688 -42.81 6.61 31.06
C LEU A 688 -41.83 5.94 30.08
N VAL A 689 -40.63 6.49 29.94
CA VAL A 689 -39.58 5.95 29.07
C VAL A 689 -39.19 4.54 29.51
N GLN A 690 -39.03 4.29 30.80
CA GLN A 690 -38.70 2.97 31.32
C GLN A 690 -39.82 1.94 31.05
N GLU A 691 -41.09 2.33 31.16
CA GLU A 691 -42.22 1.45 30.82
C GLU A 691 -42.15 0.99 29.35
N VAL A 692 -41.81 1.89 28.43
CA VAL A 692 -41.67 1.54 27.01
C VAL A 692 -40.42 0.69 26.76
N ILE A 693 -39.30 0.96 27.45
CA ILE A 693 -38.09 0.12 27.38
C ILE A 693 -38.39 -1.31 27.82
N ASP A 694 -39.08 -1.47 28.95
CA ASP A 694 -39.43 -2.78 29.50
C ASP A 694 -40.41 -3.54 28.60
N LYS A 695 -41.39 -2.83 28.01
CA LYS A 695 -42.34 -3.42 27.07
C LYS A 695 -41.66 -4.03 25.85
N TYR A 696 -40.61 -3.39 25.34
CA TYR A 696 -39.92 -3.80 24.11
C TYR A 696 -38.59 -4.53 24.33
N ASP A 697 -38.18 -4.76 25.58
CA ASP A 697 -36.84 -5.25 25.95
C ASP A 697 -35.71 -4.45 25.27
N ALA A 698 -35.89 -3.12 25.19
CA ALA A 698 -35.12 -2.27 24.29
C ALA A 698 -33.76 -1.80 24.83
N ALA A 699 -33.37 -2.22 26.04
CA ALA A 699 -32.16 -1.72 26.71
C ALA A 699 -30.87 -1.93 25.88
N SER A 700 -30.83 -3.00 25.08
CA SER A 700 -29.69 -3.31 24.21
C SER A 700 -29.68 -2.57 22.87
N PHE A 701 -30.79 -1.94 22.47
CA PHE A 701 -30.95 -1.35 21.13
C PHE A 701 -30.32 0.04 21.00
N PHE A 702 -30.16 0.74 22.12
CA PHE A 702 -29.64 2.09 22.15
C PHE A 702 -28.17 2.17 21.74
N SER A 703 -27.85 3.14 20.89
CA SER A 703 -26.47 3.56 20.66
C SER A 703 -25.84 4.15 21.94
N PRO A 704 -24.50 4.25 22.05
CA PRO A 704 -23.87 4.91 23.18
C PRO A 704 -24.41 6.32 23.48
N VAL A 705 -24.67 7.12 22.45
CA VAL A 705 -25.20 8.49 22.59
C VAL A 705 -26.66 8.47 23.04
N GLU A 706 -27.49 7.61 22.46
CA GLU A 706 -28.89 7.44 22.86
C GLU A 706 -29.01 6.93 24.29
N ARG A 707 -28.20 5.93 24.67
CA ARG A 707 -28.19 5.35 26.01
C ARG A 707 -27.90 6.41 27.06
N ARG A 708 -26.87 7.23 26.84
CA ARG A 708 -26.54 8.36 27.72
C ARG A 708 -27.72 9.31 27.88
N PHE A 709 -28.38 9.66 26.77
CA PHE A 709 -29.54 10.56 26.78
C PHE A 709 -30.76 9.94 27.48
N VAL A 710 -31.01 8.65 27.30
CA VAL A 710 -32.13 7.92 27.89
C VAL A 710 -31.95 7.70 29.39
N GLU A 711 -30.72 7.45 29.86
CA GLU A 711 -30.42 7.18 31.28
C GLU A 711 -30.28 8.45 32.15
N GLN A 712 -29.90 9.60 31.57
CA GLN A 712 -29.78 10.85 32.34
C GLN A 712 -31.15 11.40 32.75
N HIS A 713 -31.30 11.95 33.96
CA HIS A 713 -32.62 12.39 34.45
C HIS A 713 -33.11 13.69 33.78
N GLY A 714 -32.22 14.54 33.30
CA GLY A 714 -32.54 15.73 32.50
C GLY A 714 -31.56 15.89 31.34
N ALA A 715 -31.85 16.82 30.42
CA ALA A 715 -31.02 17.06 29.24
C ALA A 715 -30.94 18.55 28.91
N GLU A 716 -29.89 18.96 28.21
CA GLU A 716 -29.79 20.34 27.73
C GLU A 716 -30.82 20.62 26.63
N HIS A 717 -31.23 21.89 26.50
CA HIS A 717 -32.26 22.29 25.54
C HIS A 717 -31.94 21.87 24.08
N GLN A 718 -30.67 21.92 23.69
CA GLN A 718 -30.21 21.46 22.38
C GLN A 718 -30.31 19.94 22.21
N GLU A 719 -29.99 19.16 23.26
CA GLU A 719 -30.14 17.70 23.23
C GLU A 719 -31.63 17.33 23.10
N ILE A 720 -32.51 18.00 23.85
CA ILE A 720 -33.96 17.81 23.78
C ILE A 720 -34.47 18.03 22.34
N ILE A 721 -34.09 19.14 21.72
CA ILE A 721 -34.48 19.44 20.33
C ILE A 721 -33.94 18.36 19.39
N SER A 722 -32.64 18.05 19.48
CA SER A 722 -31.97 17.09 18.60
C SER A 722 -32.62 15.70 18.64
N PHE A 723 -32.88 15.16 19.83
CA PHE A 723 -33.53 13.85 19.96
C PHE A 723 -35.00 13.86 19.53
N SER A 724 -35.72 14.98 19.70
CA SER A 724 -37.10 15.12 19.20
C SER A 724 -37.18 15.04 17.67
N TRP A 725 -36.16 15.54 16.96
CA TRP A 725 -36.05 15.38 15.50
C TRP A 725 -35.87 13.91 15.07
N GLY A 726 -35.49 13.02 16.00
CA GLY A 726 -35.38 11.58 15.78
C GLY A 726 -36.67 10.92 15.30
N TYR A 727 -37.84 11.55 15.48
CA TYR A 727 -39.10 11.08 14.89
C TYR A 727 -39.05 11.01 13.35
N GLU A 728 -38.31 11.89 12.67
CA GLU A 728 -38.14 11.79 11.21
C GLU A 728 -37.32 10.56 10.81
N ALA A 729 -36.28 10.23 11.57
CA ALA A 729 -35.50 9.01 11.36
C ALA A 729 -36.34 7.76 11.65
N TYR A 730 -37.16 7.78 12.71
CA TYR A 730 -38.12 6.74 13.02
C TYR A 730 -39.15 6.54 11.89
N HIS A 731 -39.66 7.64 11.31
CA HIS A 731 -40.58 7.60 10.18
C HIS A 731 -39.98 6.89 8.96
N VAL A 732 -38.68 7.08 8.69
CA VAL A 732 -37.96 6.32 7.65
C VAL A 732 -37.92 4.83 7.96
N MET A 733 -37.66 4.44 9.22
CA MET A 733 -37.66 3.02 9.61
C MET A 733 -39.05 2.41 9.42
N LEU A 734 -40.12 3.10 9.82
CA LEU A 734 -41.51 2.66 9.58
C LEU A 734 -41.84 2.52 8.09
N TRP A 735 -41.32 3.43 7.25
CA TRP A 735 -41.46 3.33 5.81
C TRP A 735 -40.73 2.12 5.23
N ALA A 736 -39.49 1.86 5.69
CA ALA A 736 -38.71 0.70 5.28
C ALA A 736 -39.36 -0.63 5.73
N LEU A 737 -39.94 -0.65 6.93
CA LEU A 737 -40.73 -1.77 7.48
C LEU A 737 -42.12 -1.91 6.84
N GLY A 738 -42.55 -0.97 5.99
CA GLY A 738 -43.81 -1.03 5.25
C GLY A 738 -45.06 -0.59 6.01
N TYR A 739 -44.92 -0.04 7.22
CA TYR A 739 -46.01 0.58 7.98
C TYR A 739 -46.42 1.93 7.38
N VAL A 740 -45.44 2.70 6.92
CA VAL A 740 -45.66 3.93 6.16
C VAL A 740 -45.60 3.63 4.66
N LYS A 741 -46.69 3.96 3.96
CA LYS A 741 -46.86 3.62 2.54
C LYS A 741 -45.94 4.41 1.62
N GLU A 742 -45.71 5.68 1.89
CA GLU A 742 -44.95 6.59 1.03
C GLU A 742 -44.14 7.55 1.89
N LEU A 743 -42.83 7.69 1.61
CA LEU A 743 -41.96 8.59 2.35
C LEU A 743 -42.15 10.05 1.92
N GLY A 744 -42.38 10.27 0.62
CA GLY A 744 -42.61 11.59 0.03
C GLY A 744 -41.39 12.52 0.06
N ALA A 745 -41.55 13.70 -0.55
CA ALA A 745 -40.55 14.77 -0.47
C ALA A 745 -40.46 15.34 0.97
N PRO A 746 -39.28 15.79 1.42
CA PRO A 746 -39.08 16.29 2.79
C PRO A 746 -39.63 17.72 2.94
N VAL A 747 -40.95 17.88 2.81
CA VAL A 747 -41.65 19.18 2.90
C VAL A 747 -42.33 19.35 4.25
N ASN A 748 -43.05 18.31 4.69
CA ASN A 748 -43.78 18.30 5.94
C ASN A 748 -43.10 17.39 6.96
N LEU A 749 -43.28 17.74 8.24
CA LEU A 749 -42.92 16.84 9.34
C LEU A 749 -43.76 15.56 9.29
N CYS A 750 -43.20 14.48 9.78
CA CYS A 750 -43.87 13.22 10.02
C CYS A 750 -45.05 13.39 10.99
N ASN A 751 -46.02 12.49 10.90
CA ASN A 751 -47.17 12.49 11.79
C ASN A 751 -46.84 11.65 13.02
N VAL A 752 -46.21 12.29 14.01
CA VAL A 752 -45.76 11.64 15.26
C VAL A 752 -46.86 10.77 15.89
N GLY A 753 -48.10 11.28 16.02
CA GLY A 753 -49.19 10.53 16.62
C GLY A 753 -49.59 9.28 15.83
N GLN A 754 -49.55 9.33 14.50
CA GLN A 754 -49.77 8.16 13.65
C GLN A 754 -48.60 7.17 13.74
N ASP A 755 -47.36 7.68 13.68
CA ASP A 755 -46.14 6.88 13.63
C ASP A 755 -45.91 6.14 14.95
N VAL A 756 -46.04 6.82 16.09
CA VAL A 756 -46.02 6.22 17.42
C VAL A 756 -47.18 5.23 17.59
N GLY A 757 -48.32 5.51 16.96
CA GLY A 757 -49.50 4.64 16.96
C GLY A 757 -49.24 3.24 16.37
N TYR A 758 -48.31 3.09 15.42
CA TYR A 758 -47.94 1.76 14.89
C TYR A 758 -47.21 0.91 15.94
N LEU A 759 -46.31 1.53 16.69
CA LEU A 759 -45.61 0.85 17.77
C LEU A 759 -46.56 0.60 18.95
N GLN A 760 -47.40 1.55 19.35
CA GLN A 760 -48.34 1.37 20.46
C GLN A 760 -49.29 0.16 20.31
N GLN A 761 -49.65 -0.19 19.07
CA GLN A 761 -50.53 -1.32 18.75
C GLN A 761 -49.85 -2.70 18.86
N CYS A 762 -48.52 -2.74 19.00
CA CYS A 762 -47.76 -3.97 19.15
C CYS A 762 -47.52 -4.27 20.64
N ASP A 763 -47.48 -5.56 20.99
CA ASP A 763 -47.23 -6.00 22.36
C ASP A 763 -45.74 -6.00 22.70
N ASP A 764 -44.87 -6.34 21.73
CA ASP A 764 -43.41 -6.42 21.84
C ASP A 764 -42.74 -6.18 20.46
N VAL A 765 -41.40 -6.22 20.41
CA VAL A 765 -40.63 -6.01 19.18
C VAL A 765 -40.85 -7.12 18.15
N GLU A 766 -41.13 -8.35 18.59
CA GLU A 766 -41.36 -9.48 17.71
C GLU A 766 -42.71 -9.37 16.98
N ALA A 767 -43.76 -8.90 17.67
CA ALA A 767 -45.03 -8.56 17.06
C ALA A 767 -44.89 -7.42 16.04
N PHE A 768 -44.02 -6.45 16.33
CA PHE A 768 -43.70 -5.36 15.42
C PHE A 768 -42.92 -5.84 14.18
N VAL A 769 -41.96 -6.76 14.32
CA VAL A 769 -41.27 -7.39 13.18
C VAL A 769 -42.24 -8.25 12.37
N ALA A 770 -43.12 -9.02 13.02
CA ALA A 770 -44.07 -9.90 12.36
C ALA A 770 -45.13 -9.15 11.54
N GLY A 771 -45.48 -7.92 11.93
CA GLY A 771 -46.39 -7.05 11.18
C GLY A 771 -45.74 -6.33 10.00
N ALA A 772 -44.40 -6.34 9.91
CA ALA A 772 -43.66 -5.61 8.90
C ALA A 772 -43.80 -6.23 7.49
N ARG A 773 -43.86 -5.36 6.49
CA ARG A 773 -43.73 -5.68 5.07
C ARG A 773 -42.49 -5.01 4.54
N PHE A 774 -41.34 -5.58 4.88
CA PHE A 774 -40.04 -4.99 4.61
C PHE A 774 -39.83 -4.73 3.11
N ARG A 775 -39.46 -3.49 2.77
CA ARG A 775 -39.28 -3.06 1.38
C ARG A 775 -38.09 -3.74 0.72
N SER A 776 -38.14 -3.80 -0.60
CA SER A 776 -37.02 -4.32 -1.37
C SER A 776 -35.80 -3.40 -1.25
N LYS A 777 -34.60 -4.00 -1.39
CA LYS A 777 -33.34 -3.25 -1.45
C LYS A 777 -33.37 -2.13 -2.50
N SER A 778 -33.94 -2.40 -3.67
CA SER A 778 -34.02 -1.42 -4.76
C SER A 778 -34.86 -0.20 -4.36
N GLU A 779 -36.02 -0.41 -3.71
CA GLU A 779 -36.86 0.69 -3.21
C GLU A 779 -36.13 1.54 -2.15
N ILE A 780 -35.39 0.89 -1.23
CA ILE A 780 -34.63 1.57 -0.19
C ILE A 780 -33.50 2.41 -0.80
N LEU A 781 -32.78 1.86 -1.78
CA LEU A 781 -31.69 2.57 -2.46
C LEU A 781 -32.22 3.73 -3.32
N ASP A 782 -33.36 3.56 -3.99
CA ASP A 782 -34.03 4.62 -4.74
C ASP A 782 -34.41 5.80 -3.84
N ALA A 783 -34.96 5.52 -2.64
CA ALA A 783 -35.21 6.57 -1.65
C ALA A 783 -33.92 7.22 -1.15
N ALA A 784 -32.85 6.44 -0.93
CA ALA A 784 -31.57 6.95 -0.44
C ALA A 784 -30.87 7.89 -1.44
N ASP A 785 -30.96 7.63 -2.75
CA ASP A 785 -30.43 8.54 -3.78
C ASP A 785 -31.30 9.80 -3.93
N LEU A 786 -32.62 9.65 -3.91
CA LEU A 786 -33.54 10.78 -4.04
C LEU A 786 -33.42 11.74 -2.83
N ILE A 787 -33.37 11.20 -1.61
CA ILE A 787 -33.20 12.00 -0.39
C ILE A 787 -31.79 12.62 -0.32
N TYR A 788 -30.75 11.92 -0.78
CA TYR A 788 -29.41 12.49 -0.94
C TYR A 788 -29.43 13.77 -1.78
N ARG A 789 -30.18 13.77 -2.89
CA ARG A 789 -30.34 14.94 -3.77
C ARG A 789 -31.20 16.04 -3.14
N TYR A 790 -32.30 15.71 -2.47
CA TYR A 790 -33.07 16.71 -1.72
C TYR A 790 -32.23 17.37 -0.61
N ASN A 791 -31.45 16.56 0.11
CA ASN A 791 -30.56 17.07 1.14
C ASN A 791 -29.49 17.99 0.55
N TRP A 792 -28.90 17.64 -0.59
CA TRP A 792 -28.01 18.55 -1.32
C TRP A 792 -28.69 19.88 -1.65
N VAL A 793 -29.93 19.86 -2.16
CA VAL A 793 -30.69 21.08 -2.47
C VAL A 793 -30.88 21.95 -1.22
N CYS A 794 -31.30 21.35 -0.10
CA CYS A 794 -31.46 22.05 1.18
C CYS A 794 -30.13 22.64 1.68
N VAL A 795 -29.04 21.87 1.62
CA VAL A 795 -27.70 22.31 2.02
C VAL A 795 -27.22 23.44 1.12
N ASN A 796 -27.33 23.31 -0.20
CA ASN A 796 -26.94 24.33 -1.17
C ASN A 796 -27.77 25.61 -1.01
N SER A 797 -29.08 25.52 -0.79
CA SER A 797 -29.92 26.69 -0.50
C SER A 797 -29.50 27.37 0.81
N ARG A 798 -29.22 26.60 1.87
CA ARG A 798 -28.70 27.16 3.14
C ARG A 798 -27.35 27.85 2.95
N VAL A 799 -26.42 27.23 2.21
CA VAL A 799 -25.10 27.80 1.87
C VAL A 799 -25.25 29.09 1.06
N LYS A 800 -26.26 29.19 0.20
CA LYS A 800 -26.57 30.38 -0.61
C LYS A 800 -27.47 31.40 0.11
N GLU A 801 -27.79 31.18 1.39
CA GLU A 801 -28.73 31.99 2.17
C GLU A 801 -30.11 32.16 1.49
N GLN A 802 -30.53 31.12 0.76
CA GLN A 802 -31.80 31.07 0.05
C GLN A 802 -32.78 30.13 0.77
N ILE A 803 -34.07 30.40 0.60
CA ILE A 803 -35.13 29.48 1.03
C ILE A 803 -35.08 28.25 0.11
N PRO A 804 -35.04 27.01 0.64
CA PRO A 804 -35.08 25.82 -0.20
C PRO A 804 -36.30 25.83 -1.13
N PRO A 805 -36.13 25.50 -2.43
CA PRO A 805 -37.22 25.48 -3.40
C PRO A 805 -38.28 24.45 -3.00
N ALA A 806 -39.48 24.59 -3.56
CA ALA A 806 -40.62 23.67 -3.34
C ALA A 806 -41.00 23.45 -1.86
N ASN A 807 -40.68 24.40 -0.98
CA ASN A 807 -40.89 24.32 0.47
C ASN A 807 -40.17 23.14 1.14
N LEU A 808 -39.03 22.70 0.60
CA LEU A 808 -38.23 21.64 1.22
C LEU A 808 -37.75 22.09 2.62
N ASN A 809 -37.88 21.19 3.58
CA ASN A 809 -37.42 21.39 4.95
C ASN A 809 -36.06 20.72 5.15
N GLY A 810 -35.03 21.53 5.43
CA GLY A 810 -33.66 21.05 5.59
C GLY A 810 -33.44 20.11 6.78
N GLY A 811 -34.19 20.28 7.87
CA GLY A 811 -34.12 19.38 9.03
C GLY A 811 -34.70 18.00 8.71
N VAL A 812 -35.86 17.97 8.03
CA VAL A 812 -36.48 16.74 7.54
C VAL A 812 -35.58 16.01 6.55
N ALA A 813 -35.00 16.74 5.59
CA ALA A 813 -34.08 16.15 4.61
C ALA A 813 -32.84 15.54 5.27
N TYR A 814 -32.27 16.22 6.28
CA TYR A 814 -31.11 15.76 7.03
C TYR A 814 -31.39 14.46 7.79
N GLU A 815 -32.44 14.41 8.62
CA GLU A 815 -32.77 13.23 9.44
C GLU A 815 -33.12 12.02 8.57
N ARG A 816 -33.88 12.25 7.49
CA ARG A 816 -34.21 11.17 6.55
C ARG A 816 -32.98 10.65 5.81
N HIS A 817 -32.04 11.54 5.46
CA HIS A 817 -30.79 11.14 4.81
C HIS A 817 -29.91 10.32 5.76
N ARG A 818 -29.78 10.75 7.02
CA ARG A 818 -29.05 10.00 8.06
C ARG A 818 -29.63 8.60 8.25
N ALA A 819 -30.96 8.50 8.39
CA ALA A 819 -31.64 7.21 8.53
C ALA A 819 -31.42 6.29 7.32
N LEU A 820 -31.56 6.82 6.10
CA LEU A 820 -31.34 6.05 4.87
C LEU A 820 -29.88 5.61 4.71
N ASN A 821 -28.90 6.43 5.10
CA ASN A 821 -27.50 6.06 5.06
C ASN A 821 -27.18 4.91 6.02
N TRP A 822 -27.74 4.92 7.23
CA TRP A 822 -27.62 3.80 8.15
C TRP A 822 -28.27 2.52 7.61
N LEU A 823 -29.48 2.65 7.02
CA LEU A 823 -30.22 1.53 6.41
C LEU A 823 -29.45 0.82 5.30
N ILE A 824 -28.70 1.57 4.48
CA ILE A 824 -27.93 1.02 3.34
C ILE A 824 -26.48 0.67 3.70
N CYS A 825 -26.15 0.61 4.99
CA CYS A 825 -24.79 0.38 5.49
C CYS A 825 -23.77 1.32 4.84
N TYR A 826 -24.13 2.61 4.66
CA TYR A 826 -23.23 3.60 4.09
C TYR A 826 -21.96 3.70 4.95
N LEU A 827 -20.81 3.42 4.33
CA LEU A 827 -19.51 3.32 5.01
C LEU A 827 -19.46 2.31 6.17
N ASP A 828 -20.42 1.39 6.24
CA ASP A 828 -20.63 0.42 7.33
C ASP A 828 -20.60 1.04 8.74
N GLN A 829 -21.10 2.28 8.85
CA GLN A 829 -21.05 3.05 10.09
C GLN A 829 -22.15 2.63 11.08
N ASP A 830 -21.82 2.68 12.37
CA ASP A 830 -22.78 2.59 13.46
C ASP A 830 -23.65 3.87 13.55
N TRP A 831 -24.80 3.79 14.23
CA TRP A 831 -25.82 4.85 14.25
C TRP A 831 -25.31 6.24 14.63
N ASP A 832 -24.37 6.30 15.57
CA ASP A 832 -23.79 7.56 16.08
C ASP A 832 -22.75 8.16 15.13
N GLU A 833 -22.25 7.38 14.17
CA GLU A 833 -21.18 7.77 13.25
C GLU A 833 -21.69 8.10 11.84
N VAL A 834 -22.97 7.81 11.55
CA VAL A 834 -23.56 7.95 10.22
C VAL A 834 -23.48 9.40 9.73
N ARG A 835 -22.81 9.58 8.60
CA ARG A 835 -22.63 10.88 7.95
C ARG A 835 -23.70 11.14 6.90
N THR A 836 -23.94 12.42 6.62
CA THR A 836 -24.89 12.90 5.58
C THR A 836 -24.20 13.83 4.58
N ASP A 837 -22.97 13.48 4.19
CA ASP A 837 -22.23 14.20 3.16
C ASP A 837 -23.02 14.22 1.83
N THR A 838 -23.05 15.39 1.18
CA THR A 838 -23.76 15.66 -0.08
C THR A 838 -22.98 16.57 -0.99
#